data_AF-A0A8B3XSU4-F1
#
_entry.id   AF-A0A8B3XSU4-F1
#
_cell.length_a   1.000
_cell.length_b   1.000
_cell.length_c   1.000
_cell.angle_alpha   90.00
_cell.angle_beta   90.00
_cell.angle_gamma   90.00
#
_symmetry.space_group_name_H-M   'P 1'
#
loop_
_entity.id
_entity.type
_entity.pdbx_description
1 polymer ?
#
loop_
_entity_poly.entity_id
_entity_poly.type
_entity_poly.pdbx_seq_one_letter_code
_entity_poly.pdbx_strand_id
1 'polypeptide(L)'
;MAARATELEHSKAFASTPADSERCAEILQDEKAKLANVHDQFNVGSKLFGIFLKANDLPLNTTRSHLDPKYVSPSALDNRIEELIRDEMRSTHFSLHADSPFKVLQEGHTVSLETYCSDNGWNMPKNREELINLGKTFENPPLSLLSHGNFGGALSWPTPLSDEDQDEIKNTLRQNSPGLSGLQNYDENTGVLGYLTHNQHFATYELHNPAQFIQNLLTTPKAQALGLALQDKFGGVSTPESVNDWTLAALGITLGQDGEATNTSAAVRTSIAGFDMARSEHWDKHPSALVSGLVNHLVATGRASAELAPIAAHLLLSPRAPAFLVKDIPDKVSYGSHTWVSFSTAVARVEHEAPGSTANMTYAQVMQRTDLAPVTDQELQVEYMAQRDALKDWGVAHGVIPRSAVDAYTNEQMSRVYSEYNTHVAALREASQTYSTPLPERRIMALEALKAVYGDLKFEKKCIRPFAEDRDRPGPYSVLDLYLKGQLHPRDWVSSPDDIDLERIKNKTDKLPNINAAFNAEIANYFPAMEKAMATQVKHLITTLPLEDRKAIEYGKITLLAEYAVTYTAYSQVRVETKVPHRLLLKTELDGITHVHEVDLKQNSIRKREELKNHPTGRLLGYVNNEKLNKMLLEVRPSGGYPANITDEKPAGGTPNSFSSERSRYIADTLVEDTNIRALESQARGLTTFDTEVPFYKKSREFFLNLIPLRSAILNFQAGNVREGALDLMFDAFGFALAIGAAARGAKLLQAGLSAANRITQGVKILGRAALGSLNPLSGIDDLARGVVNGGRKAFSKVSNLQLTAASRKNGIVATGTFKYAEQTVDGCAVLHNSKWYAYNPVNGRPHGKPLAMFTPDNVAMGGKIEEFKMLANDAGISTDTTKRGLRLTVDAHGVIPPGQSSALMQVGGAPITPNELLDLLKAKNIDLSKYVEVRLTMCNSATGGAQSFAAQFSKLSKKPTEGFKGIMYTSSEVENIAVARFKNGGAKQQDLINDTVIDTKKTITKYQPTGMTDDGRFIYTQHPDYNPVHFDALGQPMPTKPPRKPYSPEPVKPNESSGSQTADIDFSEYDDLT
;
A
#
# COMPACT_ATOMS: atom_id res chain seq x y z
N MET A 1 -48.72 -15.58 0.57
CA MET A 1 -47.65 -15.03 1.44
C MET A 1 -48.15 -14.73 2.85
N ALA A 2 -49.31 -14.07 3.04
CA ALA A 2 -49.84 -13.77 4.39
C ALA A 2 -50.11 -15.02 5.26
N ALA A 3 -50.69 -16.10 4.69
CA ALA A 3 -50.98 -17.33 5.45
C ALA A 3 -49.73 -18.03 6.01
N ARG A 4 -48.59 -17.96 5.31
CA ARG A 4 -47.32 -18.58 5.74
C ARG A 4 -46.61 -17.75 6.83
N ALA A 5 -46.85 -16.44 6.87
CA ALA A 5 -46.36 -15.57 7.94
C ALA A 5 -47.11 -15.83 9.26
N THR A 6 -48.43 -16.02 9.20
CA THR A 6 -49.25 -16.33 10.38
C THR A 6 -48.95 -17.71 10.97
N GLU A 7 -48.61 -18.68 10.12
CA GLU A 7 -48.18 -20.04 10.52
C GLU A 7 -46.81 -20.03 11.21
N LEU A 8 -45.88 -19.17 10.74
CA LEU A 8 -44.56 -18.97 11.36
C LEU A 8 -44.65 -18.26 12.73
N GLU A 9 -45.56 -17.29 12.90
CA GLU A 9 -45.80 -16.63 14.19
C GLU A 9 -46.43 -17.57 15.23
N HIS A 10 -47.39 -18.42 14.83
CA HIS A 10 -48.01 -19.39 15.75
C HIS A 10 -47.06 -20.52 16.17
N SER A 11 -46.06 -20.85 15.35
CA SER A 11 -45.08 -21.90 15.64
C SER A 11 -43.96 -21.49 16.61
N LYS A 12 -43.91 -20.22 17.07
CA LYS A 12 -42.78 -19.66 17.84
C LYS A 12 -41.39 -19.90 17.18
N ALA A 13 -41.34 -20.03 15.84
CA ALA A 13 -40.08 -20.28 15.12
C ALA A 13 -39.02 -19.17 15.28
N PHE A 14 -39.40 -18.01 15.82
CA PHE A 14 -38.52 -16.87 16.14
C PHE A 14 -38.52 -16.51 17.63
N ALA A 15 -38.76 -17.46 18.53
CA ALA A 15 -38.49 -17.22 19.95
C ALA A 15 -36.98 -17.01 20.12
N SER A 16 -36.53 -15.74 20.16
CA SER A 16 -35.17 -15.37 20.49
C SER A 16 -34.81 -16.00 21.84
N THR A 17 -33.80 -16.85 21.84
CA THR A 17 -33.21 -17.30 23.10
C THR A 17 -32.46 -16.13 23.74
N PRO A 18 -32.25 -16.10 25.07
CA PRO A 18 -31.48 -15.04 25.72
C PRO A 18 -30.10 -14.81 25.08
N ALA A 19 -29.48 -15.89 24.57
CA ALA A 19 -28.22 -15.86 23.84
C ALA A 19 -28.26 -15.06 22.51
N ASP A 20 -29.41 -14.98 21.82
CA ASP A 20 -29.56 -14.15 20.61
C ASP A 20 -29.61 -12.65 20.95
N SER A 21 -30.15 -12.28 22.11
CA SER A 21 -30.24 -10.89 22.54
C SER A 21 -28.90 -10.30 22.96
N GLU A 22 -28.06 -11.09 23.65
CA GLU A 22 -26.69 -10.72 24.00
C GLU A 22 -25.82 -10.61 22.73
N ARG A 23 -25.93 -11.56 21.81
CA ARG A 23 -25.23 -11.51 20.52
C ARG A 23 -25.63 -10.30 19.67
N CYS A 24 -26.92 -9.94 19.66
CA CYS A 24 -27.38 -8.71 19.02
C CYS A 24 -26.87 -7.44 19.71
N ALA A 25 -26.74 -7.43 21.05
CA ALA A 25 -26.20 -6.31 21.80
C ALA A 25 -24.69 -6.11 21.53
N GLU A 26 -23.92 -7.21 21.45
CA GLU A 26 -22.50 -7.18 21.06
C GLU A 26 -22.30 -6.65 19.63
N ILE A 27 -23.08 -7.15 18.66
CA ILE A 27 -23.04 -6.68 17.27
C ILE A 27 -23.38 -5.18 17.21
N LEU A 28 -24.40 -4.73 17.95
CA LEU A 28 -24.77 -3.32 18.01
C LEU A 28 -23.67 -2.46 18.64
N GLN A 29 -23.00 -2.95 19.68
CA GLN A 29 -21.89 -2.25 20.32
C GLN A 29 -20.66 -2.16 19.41
N ASP A 30 -20.38 -3.20 18.64
CA ASP A 30 -19.34 -3.20 17.59
C ASP A 30 -19.65 -2.19 16.48
N GLU A 31 -20.88 -2.15 15.98
CA GLU A 31 -21.28 -1.18 14.95
C GLU A 31 -21.22 0.27 15.46
N LYS A 32 -21.59 0.51 16.73
CA LYS A 32 -21.40 1.82 17.38
C LYS A 32 -19.93 2.19 17.47
N ALA A 33 -19.04 1.26 17.84
CA ALA A 33 -17.61 1.51 17.91
C ALA A 33 -17.01 1.81 16.52
N LYS A 34 -17.48 1.15 15.45
CA LYS A 34 -17.09 1.45 14.07
C LYS A 34 -17.51 2.86 13.65
N LEU A 35 -18.77 3.23 13.90
CA LEU A 35 -19.28 4.58 13.60
C LEU A 35 -18.55 5.66 14.40
N ALA A 36 -18.25 5.39 15.68
CA ALA A 36 -17.45 6.26 16.53
C ALA A 36 -16.04 6.47 15.96
N ASN A 37 -15.40 5.40 15.48
CA ASN A 37 -14.09 5.50 14.84
C ASN A 37 -14.13 6.34 13.54
N VAL A 38 -15.15 6.15 12.69
CA VAL A 38 -15.33 6.99 11.48
C VAL A 38 -15.52 8.46 11.85
N HIS A 39 -16.27 8.75 12.90
CA HIS A 39 -16.43 10.11 13.41
C HIS A 39 -15.09 10.71 13.87
N ASP A 40 -14.31 9.98 14.66
CA ASP A 40 -13.00 10.42 15.14
C ASP A 40 -12.04 10.66 13.96
N GLN A 41 -12.01 9.76 12.97
CA GLN A 41 -11.18 9.90 11.76
C GLN A 41 -11.57 11.13 10.92
N PHE A 42 -12.86 11.45 10.82
CA PHE A 42 -13.30 12.69 10.16
C PHE A 42 -12.78 13.94 10.88
N ASN A 43 -12.83 13.95 12.22
CA ASN A 43 -12.29 15.05 13.02
C ASN A 43 -10.78 15.19 12.81
N VAL A 44 -10.04 14.08 12.82
CA VAL A 44 -8.59 14.04 12.55
C VAL A 44 -8.30 14.60 11.15
N GLY A 45 -8.98 14.12 10.12
CA GLY A 45 -8.81 14.61 8.74
C GLY A 45 -9.01 16.12 8.62
N SER A 46 -10.03 16.68 9.30
CA SER A 46 -10.26 18.12 9.34
C SER A 46 -9.09 18.89 9.99
N LYS A 47 -8.52 18.35 11.08
CA LYS A 47 -7.35 18.98 11.74
C LYS A 47 -6.10 18.89 10.88
N LEU A 48 -5.82 17.75 10.24
CA LEU A 48 -4.70 17.58 9.32
C LEU A 48 -4.76 18.60 8.16
N PHE A 49 -5.95 18.86 7.63
CA PHE A 49 -6.13 19.89 6.60
C PHE A 49 -5.75 21.29 7.11
N GLY A 50 -6.06 21.61 8.36
CA GLY A 50 -5.61 22.86 9.00
C GLY A 50 -4.08 22.97 9.08
N ILE A 51 -3.39 21.88 9.41
CA ILE A 51 -1.91 21.82 9.42
C ILE A 51 -1.35 21.99 8.01
N PHE A 52 -1.97 21.34 7.01
CA PHE A 52 -1.58 21.50 5.61
C PHE A 52 -1.64 22.96 5.14
N LEU A 53 -2.71 23.70 5.49
CA LEU A 53 -2.82 25.12 5.14
C LEU A 53 -1.69 25.95 5.78
N LYS A 54 -1.42 25.75 7.08
CA LYS A 54 -0.30 26.42 7.77
C LYS A 54 1.06 26.11 7.11
N ALA A 55 1.29 24.86 6.75
CA ALA A 55 2.51 24.45 6.05
C ALA A 55 2.60 25.07 4.65
N ASN A 56 1.47 25.28 3.95
CA ASN A 56 1.44 25.89 2.62
C ASN A 56 1.65 27.40 2.65
N ASP A 57 1.29 28.07 3.75
CA ASP A 57 1.45 29.52 3.93
C ASP A 57 2.89 29.94 4.32
N LEU A 58 3.81 28.97 4.51
CA LEU A 58 5.22 29.26 4.74
C LEU A 58 5.84 29.97 3.51
N PRO A 59 6.54 31.11 3.70
CA PRO A 59 7.01 31.93 2.59
C PRO A 59 8.01 31.17 1.69
N LEU A 60 7.66 31.04 0.41
CA LEU A 60 8.49 30.45 -0.64
C LEU A 60 9.57 31.45 -1.09
N ASN A 61 10.66 31.55 -0.32
CA ASN A 61 11.82 32.36 -0.68
C ASN A 61 12.91 31.58 -1.45
N THR A 62 12.58 30.38 -1.95
CA THR A 62 13.51 29.46 -2.63
C THR A 62 13.87 29.90 -4.05
N THR A 63 13.11 30.80 -4.67
CA THR A 63 13.36 31.32 -6.03
C THR A 63 14.16 32.63 -6.04
N ARG A 64 14.53 33.14 -4.87
CA ARG A 64 15.37 34.35 -4.74
C ARG A 64 16.83 34.01 -5.06
N SER A 65 17.63 35.02 -5.39
CA SER A 65 19.08 34.84 -5.51
C SER A 65 19.65 34.27 -4.21
N HIS A 66 20.60 33.34 -4.30
CA HIS A 66 21.29 32.76 -3.14
C HIS A 66 22.06 33.80 -2.30
N LEU A 67 22.23 35.01 -2.82
CA LEU A 67 22.83 36.16 -2.15
C LEU A 67 21.81 37.08 -1.44
N ASP A 68 20.50 36.83 -1.61
CA ASP A 68 19.45 37.56 -0.88
C ASP A 68 19.41 37.06 0.58
N PRO A 69 19.54 37.92 1.60
CA PRO A 69 19.47 37.51 3.01
C PRO A 69 18.12 36.90 3.43
N LYS A 70 17.09 36.99 2.58
CA LYS A 70 15.79 36.32 2.76
C LYS A 70 15.69 34.98 2.03
N TYR A 71 16.69 34.59 1.24
CA TYR A 71 16.75 33.28 0.58
C TYR A 71 16.74 32.15 1.62
N VAL A 72 15.95 31.13 1.35
CA VAL A 72 15.89 29.89 2.14
C VAL A 72 16.21 28.77 1.17
N SER A 73 17.17 27.91 1.49
CA SER A 73 17.45 26.74 0.66
C SER A 73 16.23 25.81 0.65
N PRO A 74 15.99 25.04 -0.43
CA PRO A 74 14.94 24.02 -0.46
C PRO A 74 14.99 23.08 0.75
N SER A 75 16.17 22.60 1.13
CA SER A 75 16.36 21.74 2.30
C SER A 75 16.00 22.41 3.63
N ALA A 76 16.32 23.69 3.81
CA ALA A 76 15.96 24.42 5.03
C ALA A 76 14.45 24.70 5.09
N LEU A 77 13.79 24.88 3.93
CA LEU A 77 12.34 24.98 3.87
C LEU A 77 11.68 23.63 4.24
N ASP A 78 12.19 22.51 3.72
CA ASP A 78 11.69 21.17 4.02
C ASP A 78 11.79 20.85 5.51
N ASN A 79 12.94 21.14 6.15
CA ASN A 79 13.12 20.97 7.59
C ASN A 79 12.13 21.83 8.40
N ARG A 80 11.89 23.08 7.99
CA ARG A 80 10.92 23.97 8.67
C ARG A 80 9.48 23.47 8.53
N ILE A 81 9.14 22.87 7.39
CA ILE A 81 7.84 22.24 7.19
C ILE A 81 7.71 21.03 8.12
N GLU A 82 8.73 20.18 8.18
CA GLU A 82 8.72 18.99 9.04
C GLU A 82 8.58 19.36 10.53
N GLU A 83 9.34 20.35 11.00
CA GLU A 83 9.25 20.86 12.38
C GLU A 83 7.85 21.42 12.68
N LEU A 84 7.29 22.25 11.79
CA LEU A 84 5.94 22.79 11.94
C LEU A 84 4.89 21.66 12.04
N ILE A 85 4.98 20.66 11.16
CA ILE A 85 4.03 19.54 11.16
C ILE A 85 4.14 18.78 12.48
N ARG A 86 5.36 18.47 12.93
CA ARG A 86 5.60 17.76 14.19
C ARG A 86 5.03 18.49 15.39
N ASP A 87 5.25 19.80 15.49
CA ASP A 87 4.76 20.63 16.59
C ASP A 87 3.23 20.76 16.58
N GLU A 88 2.63 20.91 15.40
CA GLU A 88 1.18 20.99 15.23
C GLU A 88 0.49 19.65 15.53
N MET A 89 1.09 18.52 15.15
CA MET A 89 0.57 17.18 15.49
C MET A 89 0.57 16.94 17.01
N ARG A 90 1.59 17.45 17.72
CA ARG A 90 1.69 17.37 19.19
C ARG A 90 0.70 18.28 19.92
N SER A 91 0.56 19.50 19.44
CA SER A 91 -0.21 20.55 20.13
C SER A 91 -1.70 20.52 19.77
N THR A 92 -2.08 19.97 18.61
CA THR A 92 -3.48 19.88 18.20
C THR A 92 -4.20 18.73 18.90
N HIS A 93 -5.21 19.07 19.69
CA HIS A 93 -6.03 18.13 20.43
C HIS A 93 -7.47 18.08 19.91
N PHE A 94 -8.12 16.94 20.08
CA PHE A 94 -9.54 16.77 19.78
C PHE A 94 -10.18 15.78 20.76
N SER A 95 -11.49 15.84 20.88
CA SER A 95 -12.25 14.93 21.75
C SER A 95 -12.68 13.68 21.00
N LEU A 96 -12.43 12.52 21.60
CA LEU A 96 -12.86 11.22 21.10
C LEU A 96 -14.37 11.02 21.33
N HIS A 97 -15.02 10.34 20.40
CA HIS A 97 -16.41 9.92 20.55
C HIS A 97 -16.60 9.04 21.81
N ALA A 98 -17.78 9.10 22.43
CA ALA A 98 -18.04 8.39 23.69
C ALA A 98 -17.85 6.86 23.59
N ASP A 99 -18.23 6.31 22.43
CA ASP A 99 -18.09 4.90 22.07
C ASP A 99 -16.76 4.57 21.37
N SER A 100 -15.82 5.50 21.35
CA SER A 100 -14.53 5.32 20.68
C SER A 100 -13.72 4.18 21.34
N PRO A 101 -13.18 3.24 20.55
CA PRO A 101 -12.33 2.18 21.09
C PRO A 101 -11.03 2.72 21.71
N PHE A 102 -10.62 3.93 21.33
CA PHE A 102 -9.41 4.62 21.80
C PHE A 102 -9.55 5.22 23.20
N LYS A 103 -10.79 5.40 23.69
CA LYS A 103 -11.05 5.95 25.03
C LYS A 103 -10.43 5.09 26.14
N VAL A 104 -10.25 3.80 25.91
CA VAL A 104 -9.76 2.86 26.93
C VAL A 104 -8.24 2.95 27.16
N LEU A 105 -7.51 3.60 26.24
CA LEU A 105 -6.05 3.76 26.33
C LEU A 105 -5.62 5.08 26.99
N GLN A 106 -6.54 6.01 27.26
CA GLN A 106 -6.22 7.39 27.68
C GLN A 106 -7.00 7.82 28.92
N GLU A 107 -6.34 8.52 29.86
CA GLU A 107 -6.99 9.17 31.01
C GLU A 107 -7.68 10.47 30.58
N GLY A 108 -8.77 10.37 29.82
CA GLY A 108 -9.55 11.54 29.40
C GLY A 108 -10.32 11.33 28.10
N HIS A 109 -11.19 12.30 27.78
CA HIS A 109 -11.94 12.34 26.51
C HIS A 109 -11.18 13.04 25.37
N THR A 110 -9.99 13.58 25.64
CA THR A 110 -9.23 14.43 24.70
C THR A 110 -7.86 13.82 24.44
N VAL A 111 -7.45 13.78 23.17
CA VAL A 111 -6.17 13.21 22.72
C VAL A 111 -5.50 14.13 21.69
N SER A 112 -4.17 14.12 21.61
CA SER A 112 -3.42 14.81 20.56
C SER A 112 -3.49 14.04 19.24
N LEU A 113 -3.27 14.72 18.11
CA LEU A 113 -3.16 14.03 16.81
C LEU A 113 -1.97 13.06 16.80
N GLU A 114 -0.85 13.43 17.43
CA GLU A 114 0.35 12.57 17.53
C GLU A 114 0.01 11.25 18.22
N THR A 115 -0.61 11.31 19.40
CA THR A 115 -0.99 10.13 20.18
C THR A 115 -2.02 9.29 19.43
N TYR A 116 -3.05 9.91 18.84
CA TYR A 116 -4.07 9.17 18.08
C TYR A 116 -3.46 8.43 16.88
N CYS A 117 -2.57 9.07 16.11
CA CYS A 117 -1.92 8.41 14.98
C CYS A 117 -0.99 7.27 15.43
N SER A 118 -0.21 7.50 16.50
CA SER A 118 0.68 6.49 17.08
C SER A 118 -0.10 5.26 17.58
N ASP A 119 -1.23 5.46 18.26
CA ASP A 119 -2.06 4.37 18.78
C ASP A 119 -2.71 3.54 17.65
N ASN A 120 -2.92 4.16 16.48
CA ASN A 120 -3.35 3.49 15.25
C ASN A 120 -2.20 2.83 14.47
N GLY A 121 -0.95 3.03 14.88
CA GLY A 121 0.23 2.54 14.18
C GLY A 121 0.54 3.29 12.88
N TRP A 122 0.00 4.51 12.71
CA TRP A 122 0.28 5.34 11.54
C TRP A 122 1.57 6.14 11.69
N ASN A 123 2.32 6.20 10.60
CA ASN A 123 3.54 6.97 10.47
C ASN A 123 3.22 8.47 10.53
N MET A 124 4.02 9.19 11.32
CA MET A 124 3.86 10.64 11.48
C MET A 124 4.20 11.35 10.17
N PRO A 125 3.31 12.20 9.62
CA PRO A 125 3.60 12.95 8.42
C PRO A 125 4.79 13.89 8.61
N LYS A 126 5.69 13.92 7.62
CA LYS A 126 6.90 14.77 7.63
C LYS A 126 6.82 15.92 6.63
N ASN A 127 5.91 15.82 5.65
CA ASN A 127 5.76 16.79 4.59
C ASN A 127 4.28 16.97 4.20
N ARG A 128 4.04 17.94 3.31
CA ARG A 128 2.69 18.29 2.85
C ARG A 128 1.99 17.14 2.11
N GLU A 129 2.75 16.32 1.38
CA GLU A 129 2.18 15.20 0.62
C GLU A 129 1.74 14.07 1.55
N GLU A 130 2.52 13.77 2.58
CA GLU A 130 2.17 12.79 3.62
C GLU A 130 0.96 13.23 4.45
N LEU A 131 0.80 14.52 4.74
CA LEU A 131 -0.41 15.05 5.39
C LEU A 131 -1.67 14.83 4.55
N ILE A 132 -1.60 15.16 3.26
CA ILE A 132 -2.70 14.91 2.32
C ILE A 132 -2.96 13.41 2.22
N ASN A 133 -1.91 12.59 2.16
CA ASN A 133 -2.04 11.15 2.04
C ASN A 133 -2.76 10.55 3.24
N LEU A 134 -2.32 10.89 4.46
CA LEU A 134 -2.96 10.41 5.69
C LEU A 134 -4.44 10.87 5.76
N GLY A 135 -4.73 12.11 5.38
CA GLY A 135 -6.12 12.59 5.28
C GLY A 135 -6.96 11.78 4.29
N LYS A 136 -6.42 11.47 3.11
CA LYS A 136 -7.10 10.64 2.09
C LYS A 136 -7.34 9.21 2.56
N THR A 137 -6.48 8.65 3.40
CA THR A 137 -6.71 7.32 3.99
C THR A 137 -8.02 7.27 4.77
N PHE A 138 -8.41 8.35 5.44
CA PHE A 138 -9.69 8.41 6.18
C PHE A 138 -10.92 8.55 5.28
N GLU A 139 -10.76 9.12 4.09
CA GLU A 139 -11.83 9.20 3.09
C GLU A 139 -12.07 7.86 2.37
N ASN A 140 -11.11 6.92 2.47
CA ASN A 140 -11.15 5.63 1.82
C ASN A 140 -11.23 4.52 2.88
N PRO A 141 -12.44 4.14 3.32
CA PRO A 141 -12.59 3.16 4.38
C PRO A 141 -11.97 1.80 4.00
N PRO A 142 -11.58 1.00 5.01
CA PRO A 142 -11.08 -0.34 4.79
C PRO A 142 -12.06 -1.19 3.98
N LEU A 143 -11.53 -2.07 3.13
CA LEU A 143 -12.33 -2.98 2.34
C LEU A 143 -13.07 -4.00 3.23
N SER A 144 -14.26 -4.39 2.79
CA SER A 144 -14.99 -5.48 3.43
C SER A 144 -14.30 -6.82 3.14
N LEU A 145 -14.06 -7.59 4.19
CA LEU A 145 -13.50 -8.93 4.07
C LEU A 145 -14.51 -9.89 3.44
N LEU A 146 -14.05 -10.70 2.50
CA LEU A 146 -14.85 -11.76 1.90
C LEU A 146 -14.80 -13.02 2.77
N SER A 147 -15.92 -13.74 2.84
CA SER A 147 -15.94 -15.07 3.45
C SER A 147 -15.03 -16.00 2.65
N HIS A 148 -14.15 -16.74 3.34
CA HIS A 148 -13.09 -17.59 2.76
C HIS A 148 -11.98 -16.85 2.00
N GLY A 149 -11.93 -15.51 2.08
CA GLY A 149 -10.84 -14.67 1.57
C GLY A 149 -10.45 -14.98 0.12
N ASN A 150 -9.17 -15.30 -0.08
CA ASN A 150 -8.56 -15.64 -1.36
C ASN A 150 -8.63 -17.14 -1.71
N PHE A 151 -9.52 -17.91 -1.08
CA PHE A 151 -9.63 -19.37 -1.22
C PHE A 151 -8.35 -20.18 -0.93
N GLY A 152 -7.32 -19.60 -0.31
CA GLY A 152 -6.12 -20.33 0.08
C GLY A 152 -6.27 -21.11 1.38
N GLY A 153 -7.30 -20.81 2.19
CA GLY A 153 -7.54 -21.45 3.49
C GLY A 153 -6.30 -21.40 4.38
N ALA A 154 -5.94 -22.54 4.95
CA ALA A 154 -4.79 -22.65 5.85
C ALA A 154 -3.42 -22.33 5.20
N LEU A 155 -3.31 -22.36 3.87
CA LEU A 155 -2.11 -21.93 3.16
C LEU A 155 -1.94 -20.40 3.10
N SER A 156 -3.02 -19.65 3.35
CA SER A 156 -3.04 -18.18 3.31
C SER A 156 -3.18 -17.54 4.69
N TRP A 157 -3.04 -18.34 5.76
CA TRP A 157 -2.91 -17.79 7.09
C TRP A 157 -1.63 -16.95 7.23
N PRO A 158 -1.62 -15.94 8.14
CA PRO A 158 -0.41 -15.19 8.46
C PRO A 158 0.76 -16.10 8.81
N THR A 159 0.50 -17.16 9.58
CA THR A 159 1.41 -18.30 9.76
C THR A 159 0.88 -19.48 8.93
N PRO A 160 1.35 -19.66 7.68
CA PRO A 160 0.86 -20.73 6.81
C PRO A 160 1.30 -22.11 7.31
N LEU A 161 0.75 -23.17 6.72
CA LEU A 161 1.21 -24.54 6.96
C LEU A 161 2.66 -24.73 6.50
N SER A 162 3.47 -25.43 7.31
CA SER A 162 4.85 -25.76 6.93
C SER A 162 4.88 -26.82 5.81
N ASP A 163 6.03 -26.98 5.15
CA ASP A 163 6.17 -28.00 4.10
C ASP A 163 5.92 -29.41 4.66
N GLU A 164 6.33 -29.69 5.90
CA GLU A 164 6.05 -30.95 6.58
C GLU A 164 4.54 -31.15 6.84
N ASP A 165 3.83 -30.09 7.26
CA ASP A 165 2.37 -30.16 7.45
C ASP A 165 1.66 -30.42 6.11
N GLN A 166 2.13 -29.80 5.02
CA GLN A 166 1.56 -30.01 3.69
C GLN A 166 1.80 -31.44 3.18
N ASP A 167 2.99 -32.00 3.41
CA ASP A 167 3.30 -33.38 3.06
C ASP A 167 2.51 -34.39 3.91
N GLU A 168 2.28 -34.08 5.20
CA GLU A 168 1.42 -34.88 6.06
C GLU A 168 -0.03 -34.86 5.59
N ILE A 169 -0.55 -33.72 5.09
CA ILE A 169 -1.87 -33.68 4.43
C ILE A 169 -1.91 -34.61 3.22
N LYS A 170 -0.90 -34.57 2.34
CA LYS A 170 -0.84 -35.47 1.16
C LYS A 170 -0.83 -36.94 1.59
N ASN A 171 -0.03 -37.30 2.59
CA ASN A 171 0.02 -38.67 3.13
C ASN A 171 -1.33 -39.11 3.71
N THR A 172 -1.99 -38.22 4.45
CA THR A 172 -3.33 -38.47 5.03
C THR A 172 -4.36 -38.81 3.95
N LEU A 173 -4.34 -38.05 2.85
CA LEU A 173 -5.25 -38.25 1.72
C LEU A 173 -4.96 -39.56 1.00
N ARG A 174 -3.70 -39.85 0.67
CA ARG A 174 -3.26 -41.09 0.00
C ARG A 174 -3.61 -42.35 0.78
N GLN A 175 -3.41 -42.32 2.10
CA GLN A 175 -3.65 -43.47 2.96
C GLN A 175 -5.10 -43.60 3.40
N ASN A 176 -5.94 -42.59 3.15
CA ASN A 176 -7.26 -42.44 3.74
C ASN A 176 -7.26 -42.72 5.26
N SER A 177 -6.25 -42.20 5.98
CA SER A 177 -6.10 -42.44 7.42
C SER A 177 -7.36 -42.06 8.24
N PRO A 178 -8.15 -41.03 7.87
CA PRO A 178 -9.39 -40.72 8.57
C PRO A 178 -10.60 -41.61 8.21
N GLY A 179 -10.47 -42.54 7.25
CA GLY A 179 -11.54 -43.47 6.89
C GLY A 179 -12.73 -42.82 6.18
N LEU A 180 -12.50 -41.76 5.40
CA LEU A 180 -13.56 -41.03 4.70
C LEU A 180 -14.09 -41.82 3.50
N SER A 181 -15.42 -41.87 3.37
CA SER A 181 -16.08 -42.57 2.27
C SER A 181 -15.85 -41.88 0.93
N GLY A 182 -15.47 -42.66 -0.07
CA GLY A 182 -15.10 -42.21 -1.42
C GLY A 182 -13.62 -41.88 -1.56
N LEU A 183 -12.88 -41.68 -0.46
CA LEU A 183 -11.45 -41.34 -0.51
C LEU A 183 -10.58 -42.59 -0.74
N GLN A 184 -11.13 -43.79 -0.58
CA GLN A 184 -10.49 -45.03 -1.00
C GLN A 184 -10.20 -45.10 -2.51
N ASN A 185 -10.89 -44.29 -3.33
CA ASN A 185 -10.69 -44.18 -4.77
C ASN A 185 -9.99 -42.85 -5.13
N TYR A 186 -9.17 -42.32 -4.22
CA TYR A 186 -8.46 -41.06 -4.42
C TYR A 186 -7.49 -41.16 -5.61
N ASP A 187 -7.66 -40.27 -6.58
CA ASP A 187 -6.75 -40.11 -7.72
C ASP A 187 -5.83 -38.92 -7.46
N GLU A 188 -4.53 -39.19 -7.36
CA GLU A 188 -3.52 -38.16 -7.10
C GLU A 188 -3.40 -37.13 -8.23
N ASN A 189 -3.82 -37.48 -9.45
CA ASN A 189 -3.75 -36.55 -10.59
C ASN A 189 -4.77 -35.42 -10.41
N THR A 190 -6.03 -35.78 -10.15
CA THR A 190 -7.14 -34.83 -9.97
C THR A 190 -7.30 -34.31 -8.53
N GLY A 191 -6.64 -34.97 -7.57
CA GLY A 191 -6.50 -34.54 -6.19
C GLY A 191 -7.82 -34.38 -5.44
N VAL A 192 -7.85 -33.45 -4.48
CA VAL A 192 -9.05 -33.19 -3.66
C VAL A 192 -10.19 -32.65 -4.52
N LEU A 193 -9.90 -31.88 -5.58
CA LEU A 193 -10.95 -31.37 -6.48
C LEU A 193 -11.68 -32.54 -7.17
N GLY A 194 -10.92 -33.51 -7.70
CA GLY A 194 -11.48 -34.74 -8.27
C GLY A 194 -12.28 -35.54 -7.24
N TYR A 195 -11.74 -35.71 -6.02
CA TYR A 195 -12.46 -36.38 -4.94
C TYR A 195 -13.78 -35.69 -4.61
N LEU A 196 -13.81 -34.38 -4.39
CA LEU A 196 -15.03 -33.66 -3.99
C LEU A 196 -16.10 -33.63 -5.08
N THR A 197 -15.69 -33.65 -6.35
CA THR A 197 -16.59 -33.59 -7.51
C THR A 197 -16.94 -34.96 -8.11
N HIS A 198 -16.32 -36.05 -7.61
CA HIS A 198 -16.54 -37.39 -8.12
C HIS A 198 -18.03 -37.80 -8.05
N ASN A 199 -18.56 -38.29 -9.18
CA ASN A 199 -19.98 -38.65 -9.38
C ASN A 199 -20.99 -37.50 -9.15
N GLN A 200 -20.54 -36.25 -9.28
CA GLN A 200 -21.44 -35.10 -9.32
C GLN A 200 -21.63 -34.61 -10.76
N HIS A 201 -22.84 -34.15 -11.07
CA HIS A 201 -23.16 -33.48 -12.32
C HIS A 201 -23.47 -32.02 -12.03
N PHE A 202 -22.82 -31.11 -12.76
CA PHE A 202 -23.00 -29.67 -12.62
C PHE A 202 -23.62 -29.12 -13.89
N ALA A 203 -24.58 -28.22 -13.73
CA ALA A 203 -25.12 -27.48 -14.87
C ALA A 203 -24.08 -26.47 -15.37
N THR A 204 -24.08 -26.19 -16.67
CA THR A 204 -23.07 -25.30 -17.28
C THR A 204 -23.05 -23.91 -16.61
N TYR A 205 -24.20 -23.38 -16.18
CA TYR A 205 -24.26 -22.07 -15.51
C TYR A 205 -23.54 -22.05 -14.15
N GLU A 206 -23.44 -23.19 -13.45
CA GLU A 206 -22.74 -23.29 -12.16
C GLU A 206 -21.22 -23.15 -12.35
N LEU A 207 -20.70 -23.62 -13.48
CA LEU A 207 -19.27 -23.59 -13.81
C LEU A 207 -18.79 -22.23 -14.32
N HIS A 208 -19.70 -21.33 -14.74
CA HIS A 208 -19.35 -20.00 -15.25
C HIS A 208 -18.93 -19.01 -14.14
N ASN A 209 -19.21 -19.32 -12.87
CA ASN A 209 -18.81 -18.50 -11.73
C ASN A 209 -17.94 -19.31 -10.76
N PRO A 210 -16.61 -19.35 -10.98
CA PRO A 210 -15.71 -20.16 -10.17
C PRO A 210 -15.77 -19.89 -8.67
N ALA A 211 -15.83 -18.61 -8.26
CA ALA A 211 -15.89 -18.25 -6.86
C ALA A 211 -17.15 -18.79 -6.17
N GLN A 212 -18.32 -18.63 -6.82
CA GLN A 212 -19.57 -19.17 -6.29
C GLN A 212 -19.58 -20.70 -6.26
N PHE A 213 -19.03 -21.34 -7.30
CA PHE A 213 -18.90 -22.79 -7.35
C PHE A 213 -18.07 -23.31 -6.18
N ILE A 214 -16.91 -22.70 -5.91
CA ILE A 214 -16.02 -23.09 -4.80
C ILE A 214 -16.75 -22.92 -3.47
N GLN A 215 -17.45 -21.81 -3.25
CA GLN A 215 -18.24 -21.60 -2.03
C GLN A 215 -19.30 -22.70 -1.85
N ASN A 216 -20.05 -23.02 -2.90
CA ASN A 216 -21.04 -24.10 -2.85
C ASN A 216 -20.38 -25.45 -2.57
N LEU A 217 -19.23 -25.73 -3.20
CA LEU A 217 -18.47 -26.97 -3.00
C LEU A 217 -18.06 -27.16 -1.54
N LEU A 218 -17.60 -26.07 -0.89
CA LEU A 218 -17.22 -26.10 0.53
C LEU A 218 -18.39 -26.46 1.44
N THR A 219 -19.64 -26.10 1.09
CA THR A 219 -20.81 -26.44 1.90
C THR A 219 -21.25 -27.91 1.79
N THR A 220 -20.68 -28.67 0.85
CA THR A 220 -21.05 -30.09 0.66
C THR A 220 -20.66 -30.94 1.87
N PRO A 221 -21.45 -31.97 2.24
CA PRO A 221 -21.10 -32.86 3.35
C PRO A 221 -19.71 -33.50 3.21
N LYS A 222 -19.29 -33.77 1.96
CA LYS A 222 -18.01 -34.38 1.64
C LYS A 222 -16.83 -33.43 1.91
N ALA A 223 -16.99 -32.15 1.58
CA ALA A 223 -16.01 -31.10 1.88
C ALA A 223 -15.92 -30.85 3.40
N GLN A 224 -17.07 -30.70 4.06
CA GLN A 224 -17.13 -30.51 5.52
C GLN A 224 -16.48 -31.67 6.29
N ALA A 225 -16.76 -32.92 5.90
CA ALA A 225 -16.17 -34.10 6.52
C ALA A 225 -14.65 -34.15 6.34
N LEU A 226 -14.14 -33.77 5.16
CA LEU A 226 -12.70 -33.69 4.91
C LEU A 226 -12.03 -32.62 5.77
N GLY A 227 -12.59 -31.41 5.77
CA GLY A 227 -12.06 -30.29 6.55
C GLY A 227 -12.04 -30.57 8.06
N LEU A 228 -13.09 -31.19 8.59
CA LEU A 228 -13.17 -31.57 10.00
C LEU A 228 -12.13 -32.64 10.35
N ALA A 229 -12.01 -33.68 9.51
CA ALA A 229 -11.02 -34.73 9.71
C ALA A 229 -9.57 -34.19 9.72
N LEU A 230 -9.27 -33.23 8.83
CA LEU A 230 -7.96 -32.57 8.82
C LEU A 230 -7.78 -31.65 10.04
N GLN A 231 -8.80 -30.86 10.41
CA GLN A 231 -8.76 -30.04 11.62
C GLN A 231 -8.44 -30.88 12.86
N ASP A 232 -9.15 -31.98 13.06
CA ASP A 232 -8.98 -32.86 14.21
C ASP A 232 -7.59 -33.50 14.21
N LYS A 233 -7.12 -33.96 13.04
CA LYS A 233 -5.78 -34.56 12.89
C LYS A 233 -4.67 -33.61 13.33
N PHE A 234 -4.77 -32.33 12.97
CA PHE A 234 -3.76 -31.32 13.32
C PHE A 234 -4.04 -30.59 14.63
N GLY A 235 -5.14 -30.92 15.33
CA GLY A 235 -5.58 -30.23 16.54
C GLY A 235 -5.88 -28.75 16.30
N GLY A 236 -6.35 -28.40 15.10
CA GLY A 236 -6.61 -27.02 14.69
C GLY A 236 -7.70 -26.36 15.54
N VAL A 237 -7.59 -25.05 15.75
CA VAL A 237 -8.62 -24.31 16.49
C VAL A 237 -9.96 -24.29 15.74
N SER A 238 -11.03 -24.66 16.44
CA SER A 238 -12.39 -24.61 15.90
C SER A 238 -12.89 -23.17 15.87
N THR A 239 -13.09 -22.65 14.67
CA THR A 239 -13.76 -21.37 14.36
C THR A 239 -14.81 -21.58 13.27
N PRO A 240 -15.76 -20.65 13.04
CA PRO A 240 -16.80 -20.82 12.02
C PRO A 240 -16.30 -21.13 10.60
N GLU A 241 -15.07 -20.73 10.24
CA GLU A 241 -14.49 -21.00 8.91
C GLU A 241 -13.35 -22.01 8.91
N SER A 242 -12.87 -22.43 10.09
CA SER A 242 -11.72 -23.32 10.24
C SER A 242 -11.81 -24.62 9.43
N VAL A 243 -12.98 -25.26 9.37
CA VAL A 243 -13.21 -26.48 8.56
C VAL A 243 -13.00 -26.21 7.06
N ASN A 244 -13.48 -25.06 6.58
CA ASN A 244 -13.30 -24.66 5.19
C ASN A 244 -11.84 -24.30 4.90
N ASP A 245 -11.13 -23.69 5.85
CA ASP A 245 -9.70 -23.37 5.71
C ASP A 245 -8.85 -24.63 5.47
N TRP A 246 -9.10 -25.71 6.21
CA TRP A 246 -8.41 -26.98 6.02
C TRP A 246 -8.77 -27.65 4.68
N THR A 247 -10.03 -27.58 4.27
CA THR A 247 -10.47 -28.12 2.97
C THR A 247 -9.83 -27.36 1.80
N LEU A 248 -9.81 -26.03 1.86
CA LEU A 248 -9.19 -25.16 0.87
C LEU A 248 -7.68 -25.37 0.80
N ALA A 249 -7.01 -25.56 1.93
CA ALA A 249 -5.60 -25.92 1.94
C ALA A 249 -5.34 -27.26 1.24
N ALA A 250 -6.16 -28.29 1.52
CA ALA A 250 -6.03 -29.57 0.84
C ALA A 250 -6.28 -29.47 -0.68
N LEU A 251 -7.25 -28.65 -1.10
CA LEU A 251 -7.46 -28.30 -2.52
C LEU A 251 -6.21 -27.65 -3.13
N GLY A 252 -5.68 -26.60 -2.50
CA GLY A 252 -4.50 -25.88 -2.98
C GLY A 252 -3.24 -26.76 -3.05
N ILE A 253 -2.98 -27.55 -2.00
CA ILE A 253 -1.82 -28.45 -1.93
C ILE A 253 -1.86 -29.50 -3.05
N THR A 254 -3.03 -30.09 -3.31
CA THR A 254 -3.14 -31.23 -4.25
C THR A 254 -3.23 -30.78 -5.70
N LEU A 255 -3.88 -29.64 -5.97
CA LEU A 255 -3.86 -29.01 -7.30
C LEU A 255 -2.50 -28.40 -7.65
N GLY A 256 -1.80 -27.87 -6.66
CA GLY A 256 -0.53 -27.16 -6.82
C GLY A 256 0.69 -28.06 -6.94
N GLN A 257 0.56 -29.39 -6.87
CA GLN A 257 1.69 -30.31 -6.99
C GLN A 257 2.33 -30.18 -8.38
N ASP A 258 3.63 -29.89 -8.41
CA ASP A 258 4.42 -30.01 -9.62
C ASP A 258 4.50 -31.50 -9.98
N GLY A 259 4.04 -31.88 -11.17
CA GLY A 259 4.31 -33.22 -11.70
C GLY A 259 5.82 -33.40 -11.78
N GLU A 260 6.33 -34.52 -11.28
CA GLU A 260 7.75 -34.86 -11.16
C GLU A 260 8.58 -34.51 -12.42
N ALA A 261 9.13 -33.29 -12.50
CA ALA A 261 10.01 -32.88 -13.60
C ALA A 261 10.95 -31.70 -13.29
N THR A 262 10.98 -31.16 -12.07
CA THR A 262 11.95 -30.11 -11.70
C THR A 262 12.70 -30.48 -10.43
N ASN A 263 13.94 -30.97 -10.60
CA ASN A 263 14.94 -31.20 -9.54
C ASN A 263 15.45 -29.89 -8.93
N THR A 264 14.55 -29.00 -8.52
CA THR A 264 14.88 -27.78 -7.78
C THR A 264 14.00 -27.77 -6.54
N SER A 265 14.62 -27.98 -5.38
CA SER A 265 14.01 -28.03 -4.06
C SER A 265 13.40 -26.70 -3.57
N ALA A 266 13.13 -25.75 -4.47
CA ALA A 266 12.46 -24.49 -4.19
C ALA A 266 11.45 -24.19 -5.30
N ALA A 267 10.17 -24.03 -4.92
CA ALA A 267 9.13 -23.60 -5.84
C ALA A 267 9.44 -22.18 -6.35
N VAL A 268 9.58 -22.03 -7.67
CA VAL A 268 9.77 -20.71 -8.30
C VAL A 268 8.49 -19.90 -8.11
N ARG A 269 8.59 -18.64 -7.64
CA ARG A 269 7.45 -17.74 -7.38
C ARG A 269 6.45 -17.67 -8.53
N THR A 270 6.92 -17.74 -9.77
CA THR A 270 6.13 -17.60 -11.00
C THR A 270 5.52 -18.92 -11.49
N SER A 271 5.83 -20.06 -10.86
CA SER A 271 5.28 -21.37 -11.21
C SER A 271 3.97 -21.64 -10.47
N ILE A 272 2.98 -22.13 -11.22
CA ILE A 272 1.65 -22.53 -10.73
C ILE A 272 1.33 -23.91 -11.30
N ALA A 273 1.35 -24.96 -10.47
CA ALA A 273 1.12 -26.34 -10.89
C ALA A 273 1.99 -26.75 -12.10
N GLY A 274 3.28 -26.41 -12.06
CA GLY A 274 4.24 -26.62 -13.15
C GLY A 274 4.12 -25.67 -14.35
N PHE A 275 3.14 -24.76 -14.38
CA PHE A 275 3.01 -23.74 -15.43
C PHE A 275 3.78 -22.47 -15.02
N ASP A 276 4.84 -22.15 -15.75
CA ASP A 276 5.64 -20.94 -15.51
C ASP A 276 4.99 -19.71 -16.15
N MET A 277 4.40 -18.85 -15.33
CA MET A 277 3.77 -17.60 -15.75
C MET A 277 4.80 -16.61 -16.35
N ALA A 278 6.08 -16.70 -15.97
CA ALA A 278 7.13 -15.77 -16.39
C ALA A 278 7.96 -16.23 -17.58
N ARG A 279 7.52 -17.29 -18.28
CA ARG A 279 8.19 -17.77 -19.49
C ARG A 279 8.18 -16.70 -20.59
N SER A 280 9.23 -16.69 -21.42
CA SER A 280 9.46 -15.62 -22.40
C SER A 280 8.36 -15.45 -23.44
N GLU A 281 7.63 -16.52 -23.76
CA GLU A 281 6.51 -16.54 -24.70
C GLU A 281 5.26 -15.86 -24.14
N HIS A 282 5.21 -15.68 -22.82
CA HIS A 282 4.12 -15.02 -22.11
C HIS A 282 4.37 -13.53 -21.88
N TRP A 283 5.62 -13.07 -22.06
CA TRP A 283 5.92 -11.64 -22.13
C TRP A 283 5.06 -11.03 -23.24
N ASP A 284 4.76 -9.72 -23.16
CA ASP A 284 3.88 -9.01 -24.12
C ASP A 284 2.43 -9.51 -24.25
N LYS A 285 2.06 -10.63 -23.61
CA LYS A 285 0.68 -11.14 -23.62
C LYS A 285 -0.19 -10.49 -22.55
N HIS A 286 -1.46 -10.31 -22.90
CA HIS A 286 -2.49 -9.90 -21.94
C HIS A 286 -2.70 -11.01 -20.88
N PRO A 287 -2.92 -10.68 -19.59
CA PRO A 287 -3.12 -11.64 -18.51
C PRO A 287 -4.14 -12.75 -18.79
N SER A 288 -5.24 -12.45 -19.50
CA SER A 288 -6.25 -13.45 -19.86
C SER A 288 -5.72 -14.58 -20.75
N ALA A 289 -4.70 -14.30 -21.58
CA ALA A 289 -4.04 -15.32 -22.39
C ALA A 289 -3.23 -16.29 -21.52
N LEU A 290 -2.59 -15.80 -20.45
CA LEU A 290 -1.87 -16.65 -19.49
C LEU A 290 -2.84 -17.50 -18.66
N VAL A 291 -3.99 -16.94 -18.25
CA VAL A 291 -5.05 -17.72 -17.57
C VAL A 291 -5.55 -18.85 -18.49
N SER A 292 -5.79 -18.54 -19.76
CA SER A 292 -6.19 -19.55 -20.75
C SER A 292 -5.10 -20.62 -20.95
N GLY A 293 -3.83 -20.21 -20.98
CA GLY A 293 -2.68 -21.11 -21.01
C GLY A 293 -2.61 -22.05 -19.81
N LEU A 294 -2.83 -21.53 -18.59
CA LEU A 294 -2.91 -22.31 -17.37
C LEU A 294 -4.07 -23.31 -17.40
N VAL A 295 -5.28 -22.89 -17.83
CA VAL A 295 -6.44 -23.78 -17.97
C VAL A 295 -6.12 -24.94 -18.92
N ASN A 296 -5.54 -24.65 -20.09
CA ASN A 296 -5.13 -25.67 -21.05
C ASN A 296 -4.05 -26.60 -20.48
N HIS A 297 -3.09 -26.06 -19.72
CA HIS A 297 -2.05 -26.83 -19.04
C HIS A 297 -2.64 -27.80 -18.00
N LEU A 298 -3.61 -27.36 -17.20
CA LEU A 298 -4.28 -28.21 -16.20
C LEU A 298 -5.06 -29.38 -16.84
N VAL A 299 -5.65 -29.16 -18.02
CA VAL A 299 -6.28 -30.23 -18.80
C VAL A 299 -5.23 -31.18 -19.38
N ALA A 300 -4.20 -30.63 -20.03
CA ALA A 300 -3.17 -31.42 -20.71
C ALA A 300 -2.36 -32.31 -19.74
N THR A 301 -2.21 -31.87 -18.50
CA THR A 301 -1.53 -32.61 -17.43
C THR A 301 -2.46 -33.53 -16.63
N GLY A 302 -3.76 -33.58 -16.96
CA GLY A 302 -4.74 -34.42 -16.27
C GLY A 302 -5.09 -33.95 -14.85
N ARG A 303 -4.70 -32.73 -14.47
CA ARG A 303 -4.98 -32.14 -13.14
C ARG A 303 -6.45 -31.77 -12.95
N ALA A 304 -7.14 -31.47 -14.04
CA ALA A 304 -8.58 -31.21 -14.03
C ALA A 304 -9.22 -31.62 -15.36
N SER A 305 -10.50 -31.97 -15.34
CA SER A 305 -11.28 -32.12 -16.57
C SER A 305 -11.42 -30.77 -17.27
N ALA A 306 -11.74 -30.77 -18.58
CA ALA A 306 -11.98 -29.54 -19.33
C ALA A 306 -13.05 -28.65 -18.70
N GLU A 307 -14.07 -29.26 -18.07
CA GLU A 307 -15.15 -28.56 -17.37
C GLU A 307 -14.69 -27.90 -16.06
N LEU A 308 -13.80 -28.55 -15.30
CA LEU A 308 -13.33 -28.08 -13.99
C LEU A 308 -12.03 -27.28 -14.04
N ALA A 309 -11.32 -27.28 -15.17
CA ALA A 309 -10.04 -26.58 -15.30
C ALA A 309 -10.11 -25.07 -15.03
N PRO A 310 -11.17 -24.33 -15.43
CA PRO A 310 -11.35 -22.93 -15.02
C PRO A 310 -11.51 -22.75 -13.49
N ILE A 311 -12.17 -23.69 -12.82
CA ILE A 311 -12.33 -23.70 -11.36
C ILE A 311 -10.96 -23.95 -10.68
N ALA A 312 -10.22 -24.95 -11.16
CA ALA A 312 -8.88 -25.27 -10.67
C ALA A 312 -7.91 -24.10 -10.87
N ALA A 313 -7.94 -23.45 -12.04
CA ALA A 313 -7.15 -22.25 -12.30
C ALA A 313 -7.51 -21.11 -11.34
N HIS A 314 -8.80 -20.89 -11.06
CA HIS A 314 -9.23 -19.89 -10.08
C HIS A 314 -8.69 -20.20 -8.68
N LEU A 315 -8.86 -21.43 -8.18
CA LEU A 315 -8.32 -21.87 -6.88
C LEU A 315 -6.80 -21.67 -6.74
N LEU A 316 -6.04 -21.92 -7.82
CA LEU A 316 -4.58 -21.76 -7.82
C LEU A 316 -4.14 -20.29 -7.92
N LEU A 317 -4.85 -19.48 -8.72
CA LEU A 317 -4.53 -18.08 -8.92
C LEU A 317 -4.93 -17.21 -7.73
N SER A 318 -6.05 -17.48 -7.06
CA SER A 318 -6.57 -16.62 -5.99
C SER A 318 -5.55 -16.34 -4.88
N PRO A 319 -4.85 -17.34 -4.31
CA PRO A 319 -3.87 -17.09 -3.26
C PRO A 319 -2.46 -16.75 -3.77
N ARG A 320 -2.10 -17.12 -5.01
CA ARG A 320 -0.71 -17.00 -5.53
C ARG A 320 -0.49 -15.85 -6.50
N ALA A 321 -1.46 -15.59 -7.36
CA ALA A 321 -1.36 -14.60 -8.42
C ALA A 321 -2.71 -13.90 -8.69
N PRO A 322 -3.30 -13.22 -7.67
CA PRO A 322 -4.63 -12.61 -7.76
C PRO A 322 -4.75 -11.54 -8.86
N ALA A 323 -3.64 -10.97 -9.32
CA ALA A 323 -3.62 -9.98 -10.40
C ALA A 323 -4.21 -10.53 -11.72
N PHE A 324 -4.17 -11.85 -11.92
CA PHE A 324 -4.76 -12.51 -13.08
C PHE A 324 -6.28 -12.72 -12.99
N LEU A 325 -6.88 -12.45 -11.82
CA LEU A 325 -8.32 -12.59 -11.58
C LEU A 325 -9.08 -11.27 -11.59
N VAL A 326 -8.36 -10.15 -11.67
CA VAL A 326 -8.97 -8.81 -11.75
C VAL A 326 -9.74 -8.66 -13.06
N LYS A 327 -10.89 -7.99 -13.00
CA LYS A 327 -11.79 -7.79 -14.14
C LYS A 327 -11.38 -6.58 -14.98
N ASP A 328 -11.78 -6.57 -16.24
CA ASP A 328 -11.62 -5.44 -17.16
C ASP A 328 -10.17 -4.92 -17.24
N ILE A 329 -9.19 -5.84 -17.26
CA ILE A 329 -7.79 -5.50 -17.53
C ILE A 329 -7.72 -4.99 -18.99
N PRO A 330 -7.14 -3.80 -19.22
CA PRO A 330 -7.03 -3.22 -20.56
C PRO A 330 -6.05 -3.99 -21.46
N ASP A 331 -6.33 -4.04 -22.76
CA ASP A 331 -5.51 -4.74 -23.77
C ASP A 331 -4.02 -4.32 -23.77
N LYS A 332 -3.72 -3.07 -23.39
CA LYS A 332 -2.35 -2.53 -23.34
C LYS A 332 -1.55 -2.99 -22.11
N VAL A 333 -2.19 -3.57 -21.10
CA VAL A 333 -1.52 -4.08 -19.91
C VAL A 333 -1.07 -5.50 -20.18
N SER A 334 0.21 -5.68 -20.46
CA SER A 334 0.83 -6.98 -20.76
C SER A 334 1.77 -7.44 -19.66
N TYR A 335 1.93 -8.76 -19.51
CA TYR A 335 2.87 -9.32 -18.55
C TYR A 335 4.31 -8.90 -18.87
N GLY A 336 5.06 -8.44 -17.85
CA GLY A 336 6.42 -7.91 -18.01
C GLY A 336 6.49 -6.44 -18.46
N SER A 337 5.36 -5.75 -18.62
CA SER A 337 5.33 -4.29 -18.86
C SER A 337 5.55 -3.49 -17.56
N HIS A 338 5.91 -2.21 -17.67
CA HIS A 338 6.01 -1.34 -16.50
C HIS A 338 4.62 -1.09 -15.86
N THR A 339 3.55 -1.07 -16.66
CA THR A 339 2.17 -1.01 -16.15
C THR A 339 1.82 -2.24 -15.32
N TRP A 340 2.29 -3.43 -15.73
CA TRP A 340 2.10 -4.65 -14.96
C TRP A 340 2.78 -4.59 -13.60
N VAL A 341 3.98 -3.99 -13.50
CA VAL A 341 4.68 -3.80 -12.21
C VAL A 341 3.85 -2.98 -11.24
N SER A 342 3.36 -1.82 -11.68
CA SER A 342 2.50 -0.96 -10.84
C SER A 342 1.20 -1.66 -10.47
N PHE A 343 0.57 -2.33 -11.43
CA PHE A 343 -0.70 -3.04 -11.24
C PHE A 343 -0.59 -4.24 -10.29
N SER A 344 0.41 -5.11 -10.46
CA SER A 344 0.61 -6.26 -9.56
C SER A 344 0.98 -5.82 -8.14
N THR A 345 1.73 -4.72 -8.00
CA THR A 345 2.02 -4.11 -6.70
C THR A 345 0.73 -3.60 -6.04
N ALA A 346 -0.15 -2.95 -6.81
CA ALA A 346 -1.46 -2.49 -6.35
C ALA A 346 -2.32 -3.64 -5.83
N VAL A 347 -2.43 -4.70 -6.64
CA VAL A 347 -3.18 -5.90 -6.28
C VAL A 347 -2.64 -6.50 -4.99
N ALA A 348 -1.33 -6.67 -4.85
CA ALA A 348 -0.73 -7.23 -3.64
C ALA A 348 -1.04 -6.40 -2.38
N ARG A 349 -1.07 -5.07 -2.48
CA ARG A 349 -1.47 -4.20 -1.36
C ARG A 349 -2.93 -4.38 -0.98
N VAL A 350 -3.81 -4.43 -1.98
CA VAL A 350 -5.26 -4.65 -1.75
C VAL A 350 -5.52 -6.04 -1.17
N GLU A 351 -4.82 -7.06 -1.66
CA GLU A 351 -4.91 -8.44 -1.17
C GLU A 351 -4.34 -8.60 0.24
N HIS A 352 -3.37 -7.77 0.63
CA HIS A 352 -2.91 -7.71 2.02
C HIS A 352 -3.98 -7.09 2.95
N GLU A 353 -4.67 -6.04 2.49
CA GLU A 353 -5.74 -5.37 3.24
C GLU A 353 -6.99 -6.27 3.36
N ALA A 354 -7.44 -6.85 2.25
CA ALA A 354 -8.61 -7.70 2.15
C ALA A 354 -8.38 -8.85 1.14
N PRO A 355 -7.89 -10.01 1.61
CA PRO A 355 -7.63 -11.16 0.76
C PRO A 355 -8.86 -11.60 -0.07
N GLY A 356 -8.65 -11.87 -1.34
CA GLY A 356 -9.63 -12.28 -2.34
C GLY A 356 -10.45 -11.14 -2.96
N SER A 357 -10.36 -9.92 -2.42
CA SER A 357 -11.20 -8.81 -2.86
C SER A 357 -10.94 -8.39 -4.31
N THR A 358 -9.70 -8.51 -4.80
CA THR A 358 -9.34 -8.02 -6.14
C THR A 358 -9.96 -8.86 -7.26
N ALA A 359 -10.30 -10.11 -7.02
CA ALA A 359 -11.06 -10.95 -7.96
C ALA A 359 -12.47 -10.40 -8.23
N ASN A 360 -12.99 -9.54 -7.36
CA ASN A 360 -14.25 -8.84 -7.53
C ASN A 360 -14.12 -7.39 -8.02
N MET A 361 -12.88 -6.90 -8.17
CA MET A 361 -12.60 -5.54 -8.62
C MET A 361 -12.30 -5.47 -10.12
N THR A 362 -12.56 -4.31 -10.72
CA THR A 362 -12.03 -3.96 -12.03
C THR A 362 -10.63 -3.36 -11.91
N TYR A 363 -9.88 -3.35 -13.02
CA TYR A 363 -8.58 -2.68 -13.10
C TYR A 363 -8.63 -1.24 -12.55
N ALA A 364 -9.65 -0.47 -12.94
CA ALA A 364 -9.81 0.91 -12.50
C ALA A 364 -10.03 1.03 -10.98
N GLN A 365 -10.80 0.12 -10.37
CA GLN A 365 -11.02 0.10 -8.92
C GLN A 365 -9.75 -0.23 -8.14
N VAL A 366 -8.95 -1.18 -8.64
CA VAL A 366 -7.64 -1.50 -8.05
C VAL A 366 -6.70 -0.29 -8.16
N MET A 367 -6.59 0.29 -9.35
CA MET A 367 -5.70 1.43 -9.58
C MET A 367 -6.13 2.68 -8.80
N GLN A 368 -7.42 2.88 -8.53
CA GLN A 368 -7.89 3.97 -7.67
C GLN A 368 -7.33 3.87 -6.24
N ARG A 369 -7.11 2.65 -5.72
CA ARG A 369 -6.52 2.47 -4.38
C ARG A 369 -5.00 2.71 -4.36
N THR A 370 -4.32 2.71 -5.51
CA THR A 370 -2.87 2.99 -5.59
C THR A 370 -2.48 4.43 -5.26
N ASP A 371 -3.46 5.34 -5.33
CA ASP A 371 -3.27 6.76 -4.98
C ASP A 371 -2.92 6.98 -3.50
N LEU A 372 -3.21 5.99 -2.65
CA LEU A 372 -2.88 6.03 -1.23
C LEU A 372 -1.48 5.46 -1.04
N ALA A 373 -0.57 6.26 -0.50
CA ALA A 373 0.71 5.77 0.00
C ALA A 373 0.53 4.97 1.30
N PRO A 374 1.35 3.94 1.55
CA PRO A 374 1.46 3.32 2.85
C PRO A 374 1.56 4.36 3.96
N VAL A 375 0.68 4.24 4.95
CA VAL A 375 0.70 5.06 6.17
C VAL A 375 1.22 4.26 7.35
N THR A 376 1.51 2.97 7.19
CA THR A 376 2.16 2.13 8.21
C THR A 376 3.42 1.47 7.65
N ASP A 377 4.35 1.10 8.54
CA ASP A 377 5.56 0.37 8.15
C ASP A 377 5.24 -1.01 7.55
N GLN A 378 4.15 -1.65 8.01
CA GLN A 378 3.70 -2.93 7.46
C GLN A 378 3.21 -2.78 6.02
N GLU A 379 2.36 -1.79 5.73
CA GLU A 379 1.93 -1.48 4.37
C GLU A 379 3.11 -1.14 3.46
N LEU A 380 4.11 -0.41 4.00
CA LEU A 380 5.31 -0.05 3.26
C LEU A 380 6.15 -1.27 2.91
N GLN A 381 6.29 -2.21 3.85
CA GLN A 381 6.98 -3.48 3.63
C GLN A 381 6.28 -4.33 2.56
N VAL A 382 4.95 -4.40 2.60
CA VAL A 382 4.14 -5.12 1.59
C VAL A 382 4.34 -4.51 0.20
N GLU A 383 4.24 -3.17 0.09
CA GLU A 383 4.49 -2.47 -1.17
C GLU A 383 5.91 -2.73 -1.68
N TYR A 384 6.92 -2.62 -0.82
CA TYR A 384 8.32 -2.87 -1.18
C TYR A 384 8.55 -4.30 -1.68
N MET A 385 8.02 -5.31 -0.97
CA MET A 385 8.18 -6.72 -1.35
C MET A 385 7.48 -7.02 -2.68
N ALA A 386 6.23 -6.60 -2.83
CA ALA A 386 5.45 -6.81 -4.04
C ALA A 386 6.10 -6.13 -5.26
N GLN A 387 6.59 -4.91 -5.07
CA GLN A 387 7.33 -4.19 -6.09
C GLN A 387 8.64 -4.89 -6.45
N ARG A 388 9.41 -5.34 -5.46
CA ARG A 388 10.67 -6.06 -5.69
C ARG A 388 10.43 -7.30 -6.54
N ASP A 389 9.39 -8.08 -6.24
CA ASP A 389 9.05 -9.29 -6.99
C ASP A 389 8.60 -8.97 -8.43
N ALA A 390 7.75 -7.97 -8.61
CA ALA A 390 7.32 -7.55 -9.94
C ALA A 390 8.49 -6.99 -10.79
N LEU A 391 9.45 -6.31 -10.14
CA LEU A 391 10.65 -5.81 -10.79
C LEU A 391 11.62 -6.90 -11.21
N LYS A 392 11.67 -8.06 -10.52
CA LYS A 392 12.45 -9.22 -11.01
C LYS A 392 11.95 -9.64 -12.40
N ASP A 393 10.63 -9.80 -12.53
CA ASP A 393 9.99 -10.21 -13.79
C ASP A 393 10.25 -9.18 -14.90
N TRP A 394 10.07 -7.90 -14.59
CA TRP A 394 10.36 -6.80 -15.51
C TRP A 394 11.85 -6.76 -15.90
N GLY A 395 12.77 -6.88 -14.94
CA GLY A 395 14.21 -6.83 -15.18
C GLY A 395 14.69 -7.95 -16.08
N VAL A 396 14.12 -9.15 -15.95
CA VAL A 396 14.40 -10.28 -16.85
C VAL A 396 13.78 -10.06 -18.23
N ALA A 397 12.50 -9.64 -18.29
CA ALA A 397 11.79 -9.41 -19.56
C ALA A 397 12.41 -8.29 -20.41
N HIS A 398 13.03 -7.29 -19.77
CA HIS A 398 13.69 -6.15 -20.41
C HIS A 398 15.22 -6.30 -20.51
N GLY A 399 15.79 -7.47 -20.21
CA GLY A 399 17.22 -7.74 -20.41
C GLY A 399 18.16 -6.94 -19.50
N VAL A 400 17.67 -6.45 -18.35
CA VAL A 400 18.47 -5.73 -17.36
C VAL A 400 19.28 -6.71 -16.50
N ILE A 401 18.70 -7.87 -16.21
CA ILE A 401 19.30 -8.98 -15.46
C ILE A 401 19.01 -10.32 -16.16
N PRO A 402 19.90 -11.32 -16.06
CA PRO A 402 19.64 -12.65 -16.59
C PRO A 402 18.61 -13.39 -15.73
N ARG A 403 17.87 -14.34 -16.31
CA ARG A 403 16.93 -15.19 -15.57
C ARG A 403 17.66 -16.08 -14.56
N SER A 404 17.17 -16.12 -13.32
CA SER A 404 17.63 -17.04 -12.27
C SER A 404 16.71 -18.27 -12.19
N ALA A 405 17.27 -19.48 -12.13
CA ALA A 405 16.49 -20.72 -12.00
C ALA A 405 15.81 -20.87 -10.63
N VAL A 406 16.33 -20.18 -9.61
CA VAL A 406 15.85 -20.23 -8.21
C VAL A 406 15.23 -18.90 -7.74
N ASP A 407 14.94 -17.98 -8.68
CA ASP A 407 14.41 -16.62 -8.42
C ASP A 407 15.20 -15.77 -7.40
N ALA A 408 16.49 -16.09 -7.20
CA ALA A 408 17.40 -15.35 -6.33
C ALA A 408 18.25 -14.36 -7.13
N TYR A 409 18.33 -13.12 -6.65
CA TYR A 409 19.09 -12.01 -7.24
C TYR A 409 19.80 -11.19 -6.17
N THR A 410 21.00 -10.70 -6.47
CA THR A 410 21.81 -9.89 -5.55
C THR A 410 21.23 -8.48 -5.38
N ASN A 411 21.68 -7.76 -4.35
CA ASN A 411 21.26 -6.37 -4.12
C ASN A 411 21.74 -5.43 -5.23
N GLU A 412 22.91 -5.67 -5.80
CA GLU A 412 23.46 -4.91 -6.93
C GLU A 412 22.61 -5.12 -8.18
N GLN A 413 22.22 -6.37 -8.46
CA GLN A 413 21.32 -6.70 -9.57
C GLN A 413 19.98 -5.97 -9.41
N MET A 414 19.37 -6.04 -8.23
CA MET A 414 18.11 -5.35 -8.01
C MET A 414 18.26 -3.82 -8.04
N SER A 415 19.33 -3.25 -7.48
CA SER A 415 19.61 -1.81 -7.57
C SER A 415 19.69 -1.33 -9.02
N ARG A 416 20.32 -2.12 -9.90
CA ARG A 416 20.34 -1.86 -11.34
C ARG A 416 18.93 -1.89 -11.94
N VAL A 417 18.13 -2.90 -11.61
CA VAL A 417 16.73 -3.01 -12.06
C VAL A 417 15.92 -1.79 -11.64
N TYR A 418 16.00 -1.37 -10.38
CA TYR A 418 15.32 -0.17 -9.88
C TYR A 418 15.73 1.08 -10.67
N SER A 419 17.03 1.28 -10.91
CA SER A 419 17.55 2.43 -11.64
C SER A 419 17.06 2.48 -13.09
N GLU A 420 17.15 1.35 -13.81
CA GLU A 420 16.71 1.25 -15.20
C GLU A 420 15.18 1.37 -15.31
N TYR A 421 14.42 0.77 -14.39
CA TYR A 421 12.96 0.92 -14.34
C TYR A 421 12.54 2.38 -14.16
N ASN A 422 13.14 3.07 -13.17
CA ASN A 422 12.86 4.47 -12.92
C ASN A 422 13.26 5.36 -14.09
N THR A 423 14.39 5.09 -14.74
CA THR A 423 14.82 5.81 -15.94
C THR A 423 13.84 5.61 -17.09
N HIS A 424 13.40 4.37 -17.33
CA HIS A 424 12.41 4.04 -18.36
C HIS A 424 11.09 4.78 -18.07
N VAL A 425 10.51 4.60 -16.87
CA VAL A 425 9.24 5.24 -16.48
C VAL A 425 9.33 6.77 -16.52
N ALA A 426 10.42 7.38 -16.06
CA ALA A 426 10.60 8.83 -16.11
C ALA A 426 10.64 9.35 -17.55
N ALA A 427 11.33 8.65 -18.45
CA ALA A 427 11.38 9.02 -19.87
C ALA A 427 9.99 8.93 -20.53
N LEU A 428 9.22 7.87 -20.27
CA LEU A 428 7.86 7.75 -20.79
C LEU A 428 6.96 8.86 -20.23
N ARG A 429 7.07 9.18 -18.94
CA ARG A 429 6.29 10.24 -18.30
C ARG A 429 6.59 11.61 -18.90
N GLU A 430 7.87 11.93 -19.09
CA GLU A 430 8.32 13.16 -19.74
C GLU A 430 7.80 13.25 -21.17
N ALA A 431 7.86 12.15 -21.93
CA ALA A 431 7.31 12.08 -23.28
C ALA A 431 5.79 12.31 -23.30
N SER A 432 5.04 11.69 -22.39
CA SER A 432 3.59 11.88 -22.24
C SER A 432 3.21 13.33 -21.94
N GLN A 433 3.93 13.97 -20.99
CA GLN A 433 3.76 15.39 -20.67
C GLN A 433 4.09 16.29 -21.88
N THR A 434 5.12 15.95 -22.63
CA THR A 434 5.52 16.68 -23.83
C THR A 434 4.43 16.61 -24.91
N TYR A 435 3.83 15.43 -25.13
CA TYR A 435 2.72 15.27 -26.07
C TYR A 435 1.45 16.03 -25.65
N SER A 436 1.27 16.25 -24.36
CA SER A 436 0.18 17.07 -23.82
C SER A 436 0.45 18.59 -23.95
N THR A 437 1.66 18.99 -24.33
CA THR A 437 2.05 20.40 -24.48
C THR A 437 1.64 20.93 -25.86
N PRO A 438 0.79 21.97 -25.94
CA PRO A 438 0.39 22.54 -27.22
C PRO A 438 1.58 23.24 -27.90
N LEU A 439 1.59 23.25 -29.25
CA LEU A 439 2.56 24.03 -30.03
C LEU A 439 2.47 25.51 -29.62
N PRO A 440 3.58 26.16 -29.23
CA PRO A 440 3.58 27.58 -28.96
C PRO A 440 3.13 28.36 -30.20
N GLU A 441 2.09 29.18 -30.04
CA GLU A 441 1.58 30.05 -31.09
C GLU A 441 1.79 31.50 -30.70
N ARG A 442 2.66 32.19 -31.44
CA ARG A 442 2.99 33.60 -31.17
C ARG A 442 1.76 34.49 -31.08
N ARG A 443 0.74 34.22 -31.92
CA ARG A 443 -0.54 34.95 -31.93
C ARG A 443 -1.34 34.75 -30.64
N ILE A 444 -1.47 33.52 -30.15
CA ILE A 444 -2.23 33.20 -28.94
C ILE A 444 -1.55 33.82 -27.72
N MET A 445 -0.23 33.62 -27.60
CA MET A 445 0.56 34.21 -26.51
C MET A 445 0.45 35.74 -26.49
N ALA A 446 0.47 36.39 -27.67
CA ALA A 446 0.28 37.83 -27.79
C ALA A 446 -1.11 38.28 -27.32
N LEU A 447 -2.17 37.55 -27.70
CA LEU A 447 -3.54 37.83 -27.28
C LEU A 447 -3.73 37.66 -25.76
N GLU A 448 -3.14 36.62 -25.17
CA GLU A 448 -3.17 36.40 -23.72
C GLU A 448 -2.45 37.51 -22.96
N ALA A 449 -1.27 37.91 -23.43
CA ALA A 449 -0.53 39.04 -22.86
C ALA A 449 -1.32 40.36 -22.94
N LEU A 450 -1.93 40.64 -24.11
CA LEU A 450 -2.79 41.81 -24.30
C LEU A 450 -4.01 41.77 -23.37
N LYS A 451 -4.70 40.63 -23.26
CA LYS A 451 -5.84 40.44 -22.34
C LYS A 451 -5.43 40.62 -20.88
N ALA A 452 -4.28 40.11 -20.47
CA ALA A 452 -3.80 40.23 -19.09
C ALA A 452 -3.55 41.70 -18.69
N VAL A 453 -3.04 42.53 -19.61
CA VAL A 453 -2.73 43.95 -19.33
C VAL A 453 -3.95 44.85 -19.50
N TYR A 454 -4.78 44.59 -20.50
CA TYR A 454 -5.84 45.51 -20.93
C TYR A 454 -7.27 44.99 -20.71
N GLY A 455 -7.47 43.74 -20.29
CA GLY A 455 -8.80 43.11 -20.22
C GLY A 455 -9.34 42.72 -21.60
N ASP A 456 -10.64 42.43 -21.70
CA ASP A 456 -11.25 42.10 -22.99
C ASP A 456 -11.44 43.35 -23.86
N LEU A 457 -10.66 43.42 -24.94
CA LEU A 457 -10.79 44.41 -26.02
C LEU A 457 -10.79 43.69 -27.38
N LYS A 458 -11.22 44.39 -28.43
CA LYS A 458 -11.22 43.90 -29.81
C LYS A 458 -9.80 43.95 -30.42
N PHE A 459 -8.81 43.29 -29.81
CA PHE A 459 -7.39 43.36 -30.17
C PHE A 459 -7.08 43.00 -31.62
N GLU A 460 -7.95 42.21 -32.25
CA GLU A 460 -7.81 41.72 -33.63
C GLU A 460 -8.55 42.60 -34.66
N LYS A 461 -9.32 43.59 -34.21
CA LYS A 461 -10.03 44.48 -35.13
C LYS A 461 -9.03 45.38 -35.86
N LYS A 462 -9.06 45.32 -37.20
CA LYS A 462 -8.21 46.14 -38.07
C LYS A 462 -8.78 47.54 -38.23
N CYS A 463 -8.49 48.43 -37.28
CA CYS A 463 -8.99 49.80 -37.26
C CYS A 463 -7.88 50.87 -37.10
N ILE A 464 -6.60 50.47 -37.07
CA ILE A 464 -5.47 51.36 -36.77
C ILE A 464 -4.70 51.71 -38.05
N ARG A 465 -4.44 53.00 -38.31
CA ARG A 465 -3.65 53.49 -39.45
C ARG A 465 -2.54 54.43 -39.00
N PRO A 466 -1.47 54.62 -39.77
CA PRO A 466 -0.46 55.61 -39.42
C PRO A 466 -1.06 57.03 -39.44
N PHE A 467 -0.56 57.91 -38.57
CA PHE A 467 -1.02 59.31 -38.48
C PHE A 467 -0.68 60.11 -39.75
N ALA A 468 0.46 59.84 -40.37
CA ALA A 468 0.84 60.37 -41.68
C ALA A 468 0.68 59.29 -42.76
N GLU A 469 0.26 59.67 -43.96
CA GLU A 469 0.17 58.73 -45.09
C GLU A 469 1.55 58.15 -45.42
N ASP A 470 1.67 56.84 -45.25
CA ASP A 470 2.87 56.06 -45.58
C ASP A 470 2.47 55.02 -46.63
N ARG A 471 2.99 55.19 -47.86
CA ARG A 471 2.71 54.29 -48.99
C ARG A 471 3.17 52.86 -48.74
N ASP A 472 4.19 52.68 -47.90
CA ASP A 472 4.73 51.38 -47.54
C ASP A 472 3.98 50.76 -46.34
N ARG A 473 3.04 51.50 -45.71
CA ARG A 473 2.24 51.06 -44.56
C ARG A 473 0.75 51.45 -44.69
N PRO A 474 0.01 50.93 -45.69
CA PRO A 474 -1.34 51.38 -45.98
C PRO A 474 -2.37 51.11 -44.87
N GLY A 475 -2.14 50.13 -43.98
CA GLY A 475 -3.11 49.71 -42.96
C GLY A 475 -4.44 49.25 -43.58
N PRO A 476 -5.54 49.14 -42.80
CA PRO A 476 -5.57 49.25 -41.34
C PRO A 476 -5.02 47.99 -40.64
N TYR A 477 -4.32 48.21 -39.53
CA TYR A 477 -3.74 47.23 -38.62
C TYR A 477 -4.62 47.01 -37.40
N SER A 478 -4.41 45.89 -36.71
CA SER A 478 -4.95 45.63 -35.38
C SER A 478 -3.90 45.89 -34.28
N VAL A 479 -4.32 45.96 -33.02
CA VAL A 479 -3.40 46.05 -31.86
C VAL A 479 -2.47 44.84 -31.82
N LEU A 480 -3.01 43.67 -32.16
CA LEU A 480 -2.26 42.43 -32.27
C LEU A 480 -1.18 42.49 -33.36
N ASP A 481 -1.50 43.01 -34.54
CA ASP A 481 -0.52 43.16 -35.64
C ASP A 481 0.66 44.04 -35.21
N LEU A 482 0.37 45.18 -34.58
CA LEU A 482 1.37 46.12 -34.09
C LEU A 482 2.21 45.54 -32.95
N TYR A 483 1.58 44.80 -32.03
CA TYR A 483 2.30 44.15 -30.93
C TYR A 483 3.23 43.04 -31.44
N LEU A 484 2.77 42.19 -32.37
CA LEU A 484 3.56 41.12 -32.97
C LEU A 484 4.77 41.67 -33.77
N LYS A 485 4.62 42.82 -34.43
CA LYS A 485 5.72 43.52 -35.13
C LYS A 485 6.65 44.28 -34.19
N GLY A 486 6.33 44.38 -32.89
CA GLY A 486 7.08 45.22 -31.95
C GLY A 486 6.96 46.72 -32.24
N GLN A 487 5.88 47.13 -32.92
CA GLN A 487 5.62 48.49 -33.38
C GLN A 487 4.42 49.15 -32.69
N LEU A 488 3.94 48.56 -31.58
CA LEU A 488 2.89 49.13 -30.74
C LEU A 488 3.43 50.33 -29.94
N HIS A 489 3.85 51.39 -30.63
CA HIS A 489 4.40 52.61 -30.03
C HIS A 489 3.38 53.76 -30.04
N PRO A 490 3.32 54.61 -29.00
CA PRO A 490 2.28 55.62 -28.82
C PRO A 490 2.15 56.75 -29.84
N ARG A 491 3.16 57.01 -30.68
CA ARG A 491 3.29 58.32 -31.35
C ARG A 491 2.83 58.38 -32.81
N ASP A 492 2.53 57.25 -33.44
CA ASP A 492 2.39 57.20 -34.91
C ASP A 492 1.06 56.64 -35.42
N TRP A 493 0.09 56.34 -34.54
CA TRP A 493 -1.12 55.59 -34.91
C TRP A 493 -2.43 56.32 -34.56
N VAL A 494 -3.39 56.28 -35.48
CA VAL A 494 -4.78 56.73 -35.30
C VAL A 494 -5.74 55.56 -35.46
N SER A 495 -6.81 55.55 -34.67
CA SER A 495 -7.91 54.58 -34.78
C SER A 495 -9.22 55.33 -34.97
N SER A 496 -10.19 54.72 -35.65
CA SER A 496 -11.57 55.20 -35.61
C SER A 496 -12.05 55.25 -34.13
N PRO A 497 -12.68 56.36 -33.67
CA PRO A 497 -12.95 56.61 -32.23
C PRO A 497 -13.79 55.55 -31.52
N ASP A 498 -14.69 54.85 -32.24
CA ASP A 498 -15.66 53.92 -31.65
C ASP A 498 -15.14 52.47 -31.49
N ASP A 499 -13.91 52.18 -31.93
CA ASP A 499 -13.44 50.81 -32.10
C ASP A 499 -12.41 50.34 -31.06
N ILE A 500 -11.38 51.15 -30.77
CA ILE A 500 -10.32 50.85 -29.81
C ILE A 500 -9.80 52.16 -29.20
N ASP A 501 -9.79 52.26 -27.87
CA ASP A 501 -9.17 53.37 -27.12
C ASP A 501 -7.64 53.22 -27.12
N LEU A 502 -6.97 53.98 -27.99
CA LEU A 502 -5.51 53.97 -28.10
C LEU A 502 -4.83 54.60 -26.88
N GLU A 503 -5.45 55.57 -26.18
CA GLU A 503 -4.87 56.16 -24.97
C GLU A 503 -4.77 55.15 -23.84
N ARG A 504 -5.79 54.30 -23.69
CA ARG A 504 -5.74 53.15 -22.77
C ARG A 504 -4.61 52.18 -23.10
N ILE A 505 -4.29 51.99 -24.38
CA ILE A 505 -3.18 51.12 -24.82
C ILE A 505 -1.83 51.76 -24.49
N LYS A 506 -1.66 53.04 -24.82
CA LYS A 506 -0.42 53.81 -24.60
C LYS A 506 0.05 53.76 -23.15
N ASN A 507 -0.87 53.97 -22.20
CA ASN A 507 -0.54 54.09 -20.77
C ASN A 507 -0.07 52.80 -20.07
N LYS A 508 -0.11 51.65 -20.73
CA LYS A 508 0.33 50.37 -20.14
C LYS A 508 1.20 49.52 -21.06
N THR A 509 1.69 50.09 -22.16
CA THR A 509 2.49 49.33 -23.16
C THR A 509 3.80 48.83 -22.55
N ASP A 510 4.38 49.57 -21.62
CA ASP A 510 5.55 49.20 -20.81
C ASP A 510 5.34 47.94 -19.96
N LYS A 511 4.08 47.57 -19.67
CA LYS A 511 3.72 46.36 -18.92
C LYS A 511 3.60 45.12 -19.81
N LEU A 512 3.64 45.26 -21.13
CA LEU A 512 3.60 44.12 -22.03
C LEU A 512 4.98 43.44 -22.11
N PRO A 513 5.04 42.10 -22.05
CA PRO A 513 6.29 41.39 -22.26
C PRO A 513 6.75 41.53 -23.72
N ASN A 514 8.04 41.34 -23.98
CA ASN A 514 8.54 41.19 -25.35
C ASN A 514 8.09 39.83 -25.90
N ILE A 515 6.98 39.83 -26.64
CA ILE A 515 6.36 38.58 -27.09
C ILE A 515 7.21 37.80 -28.09
N ASN A 516 8.03 38.49 -28.90
CA ASN A 516 8.94 37.83 -29.83
C ASN A 516 10.06 37.09 -29.09
N ALA A 517 10.61 37.70 -28.03
CA ALA A 517 11.61 37.03 -27.19
C ALA A 517 11.02 35.83 -26.43
N ALA A 518 9.83 36.01 -25.82
CA ALA A 518 9.14 34.94 -25.11
C ALA A 518 8.79 33.76 -26.05
N PHE A 519 8.21 34.05 -27.22
CA PHE A 519 7.90 33.04 -28.23
C PHE A 519 9.15 32.31 -28.73
N ASN A 520 10.23 33.04 -29.03
CA ASN A 520 11.48 32.41 -29.48
C ASN A 520 12.09 31.49 -28.42
N ALA A 521 11.95 31.81 -27.13
CA ALA A 521 12.40 30.94 -26.05
C ALA A 521 11.55 29.65 -25.95
N GLU A 522 10.23 29.78 -25.99
CA GLU A 522 9.31 28.63 -25.95
C GLU A 522 9.51 27.70 -27.15
N ILE A 523 9.56 28.25 -28.37
CA ILE A 523 9.68 27.45 -29.60
C ILE A 523 11.04 26.74 -29.70
N ALA A 524 12.12 27.36 -29.18
CA ALA A 524 13.45 26.76 -29.15
C ALA A 524 13.52 25.52 -28.25
N ASN A 525 12.72 25.46 -27.19
CA ASN A 525 12.62 24.30 -26.30
C ASN A 525 11.61 23.25 -26.79
N TYR A 526 10.54 23.70 -27.46
CA TYR A 526 9.43 22.84 -27.87
C TYR A 526 9.84 21.71 -28.82
N PHE A 527 10.50 22.03 -29.94
CA PHE A 527 10.85 21.03 -30.95
C PHE A 527 11.83 19.98 -30.44
N PRO A 528 12.95 20.34 -29.75
CA PRO A 528 13.82 19.35 -29.14
C PRO A 528 13.11 18.43 -28.13
N ALA A 529 12.19 18.97 -27.32
CA ALA A 529 11.41 18.17 -26.40
C ALA A 529 10.51 17.17 -27.15
N MET A 530 9.82 17.62 -28.20
CA MET A 530 8.95 16.79 -29.03
C MET A 530 9.74 15.69 -29.76
N GLU A 531 10.90 16.02 -30.32
CA GLU A 531 11.82 15.04 -30.93
C GLU A 531 12.27 13.98 -29.93
N LYS A 532 12.62 14.39 -28.71
CA LYS A 532 12.96 13.47 -27.61
C LYS A 532 11.77 12.58 -27.22
N ALA A 533 10.56 13.13 -27.17
CA ALA A 533 9.34 12.36 -26.88
C ALA A 533 9.05 11.31 -27.97
N MET A 534 9.18 11.68 -29.24
CA MET A 534 9.07 10.76 -30.38
C MET A 534 10.13 9.66 -30.33
N ALA A 535 11.38 10.00 -30.03
CA ALA A 535 12.45 9.02 -29.90
C ALA A 535 12.16 8.01 -28.76
N THR A 536 11.66 8.52 -27.62
CA THR A 536 11.23 7.68 -26.49
C THR A 536 10.07 6.76 -26.88
N GLN A 537 9.11 7.24 -27.67
CA GLN A 537 8.01 6.42 -28.18
C GLN A 537 8.49 5.26 -29.05
N VAL A 538 9.41 5.51 -30.00
CA VAL A 538 9.97 4.44 -30.83
C VAL A 538 10.67 3.37 -29.98
N LYS A 539 11.52 3.80 -29.04
CA LYS A 539 12.22 2.89 -28.13
C LYS A 539 11.23 2.06 -27.31
N HIS A 540 10.20 2.70 -26.77
CA HIS A 540 9.15 2.03 -26.02
C HIS A 540 8.44 0.96 -26.87
N LEU A 541 8.02 1.31 -28.09
CA LEU A 541 7.37 0.37 -29.00
C LEU A 541 8.25 -0.85 -29.31
N ILE A 542 9.56 -0.67 -29.49
CA ILE A 542 10.49 -1.80 -29.66
C ILE A 542 10.48 -2.71 -28.41
N THR A 543 10.43 -2.15 -27.19
CA THR A 543 10.35 -2.99 -25.97
C THR A 543 9.08 -3.81 -25.85
N THR A 544 7.99 -3.38 -26.50
CA THR A 544 6.69 -4.08 -26.44
C THR A 544 6.58 -5.23 -27.45
N LEU A 545 7.58 -5.41 -28.32
CA LEU A 545 7.60 -6.49 -29.29
C LEU A 545 7.89 -7.85 -28.63
N PRO A 546 7.42 -8.96 -29.24
CA PRO A 546 7.84 -10.30 -28.88
C PRO A 546 9.36 -10.44 -28.81
N LEU A 547 9.86 -11.28 -27.90
CA LEU A 547 11.29 -11.44 -27.67
C LEU A 547 12.08 -11.73 -28.97
N GLU A 548 11.53 -12.58 -29.83
CA GLU A 548 12.18 -12.94 -31.10
C GLU A 548 12.33 -11.74 -32.04
N ASP A 549 11.33 -10.86 -32.09
CA ASP A 549 11.41 -9.64 -32.90
C ASP A 549 12.41 -8.64 -32.30
N ARG A 550 12.46 -8.54 -30.96
CA ARG A 550 13.49 -7.74 -30.28
C ARG A 550 14.90 -8.25 -30.57
N LYS A 551 15.11 -9.57 -30.55
CA LYS A 551 16.40 -10.19 -30.93
C LYS A 551 16.74 -9.90 -32.39
N ALA A 552 15.78 -10.01 -33.30
CA ALA A 552 16.00 -9.70 -34.72
C ALA A 552 16.43 -8.24 -34.93
N ILE A 553 15.88 -7.30 -34.15
CA ILE A 553 16.25 -5.89 -34.19
C ILE A 553 17.63 -5.64 -33.56
N GLU A 554 17.90 -6.27 -32.42
CA GLU A 554 19.06 -5.94 -31.59
C GLU A 554 20.32 -6.73 -31.97
N TYR A 555 20.17 -7.92 -32.55
CA TYR A 555 21.28 -8.77 -32.99
C TYR A 555 21.35 -8.93 -34.52
N GLY A 556 20.23 -8.85 -35.24
CA GLY A 556 20.23 -8.98 -36.71
C GLY A 556 20.88 -7.81 -37.45
N LYS A 557 21.17 -8.01 -38.73
CA LYS A 557 21.48 -6.92 -39.66
C LYS A 557 20.22 -6.08 -39.86
N ILE A 558 20.33 -4.76 -39.76
CA ILE A 558 19.20 -3.83 -39.91
C ILE A 558 19.35 -2.95 -41.16
N THR A 559 18.24 -2.72 -41.85
CA THR A 559 18.15 -1.76 -42.96
C THR A 559 16.87 -0.94 -42.80
N LEU A 560 17.03 0.38 -42.70
CA LEU A 560 15.92 1.32 -42.50
C LEU A 560 15.48 1.88 -43.84
N LEU A 561 14.18 1.88 -44.11
CA LEU A 561 13.61 2.22 -45.41
C LEU A 561 12.43 3.19 -45.24
N ALA A 562 12.35 4.18 -46.13
CA ALA A 562 11.17 5.02 -46.33
C ALA A 562 10.33 4.47 -47.50
N GLU A 563 9.01 4.35 -47.30
CA GLU A 563 8.05 3.92 -48.33
C GLU A 563 7.58 5.13 -49.14
N TYR A 564 7.60 5.02 -50.47
CA TYR A 564 7.05 6.01 -51.40
C TYR A 564 5.98 5.36 -52.28
N ALA A 565 4.81 5.98 -52.33
CA ALA A 565 3.79 5.67 -53.32
C ALA A 565 4.19 6.28 -54.67
N VAL A 566 4.10 5.48 -55.74
CA VAL A 566 4.38 5.94 -57.10
C VAL A 566 3.06 6.10 -57.84
N THR A 567 2.73 7.35 -58.18
CA THR A 567 1.56 7.67 -58.99
C THR A 567 1.98 8.38 -60.27
N TYR A 568 1.08 8.42 -61.24
CA TYR A 568 1.26 9.12 -62.51
C TYR A 568 0.16 10.15 -62.64
N THR A 569 0.53 11.38 -63.01
CA THR A 569 -0.45 12.42 -63.33
C THR A 569 -1.33 11.97 -64.49
N ALA A 570 -2.62 12.30 -64.41
CA ALA A 570 -3.55 12.03 -65.50
C ALA A 570 -3.03 12.70 -66.79
N TYR A 571 -3.09 11.98 -67.91
CA TYR A 571 -2.75 12.41 -69.27
C TYR A 571 -1.28 12.72 -69.60
N SER A 572 -0.40 13.05 -68.65
CA SER A 572 1.01 13.40 -68.94
C SER A 572 2.05 12.35 -68.58
N GLN A 573 1.66 11.23 -67.94
CA GLN A 573 2.57 10.18 -67.44
C GLN A 573 3.74 10.71 -66.58
N VAL A 574 3.62 11.92 -66.01
CA VAL A 574 4.65 12.47 -65.14
C VAL A 574 4.57 11.74 -63.81
N ARG A 575 5.72 11.20 -63.42
CA ARG A 575 5.87 10.45 -62.19
C ARG A 575 5.80 11.38 -60.99
N VAL A 576 4.95 11.02 -60.04
CA VAL A 576 4.86 11.67 -58.74
C VAL A 576 5.22 10.63 -57.68
N GLU A 577 6.36 10.85 -57.04
CA GLU A 577 6.79 10.10 -55.86
C GLU A 577 6.22 10.80 -54.62
N THR A 578 5.35 10.11 -53.88
CA THR A 578 4.79 10.64 -52.64
C THR A 578 5.27 9.78 -51.48
N LYS A 579 6.11 10.36 -50.63
CA LYS A 579 6.55 9.70 -49.40
C LYS A 579 5.34 9.38 -48.52
N VAL A 580 5.27 8.17 -47.99
CA VAL A 580 4.30 7.82 -46.97
C VAL A 580 4.78 8.47 -45.66
N PRO A 581 4.05 9.46 -45.09
CA PRO A 581 4.54 10.21 -43.96
C PRO A 581 4.47 9.40 -42.65
N HIS A 582 5.30 9.77 -41.68
CA HIS A 582 5.25 9.27 -40.28
C HIS A 582 5.50 7.76 -40.10
N ARG A 583 6.12 7.11 -41.10
CA ARG A 583 6.39 5.67 -41.10
C ARG A 583 7.84 5.39 -41.43
N LEU A 584 8.40 4.42 -40.72
CA LEU A 584 9.70 3.86 -41.00
C LEU A 584 9.56 2.34 -41.15
N LEU A 585 10.12 1.79 -42.22
CA LEU A 585 10.24 0.34 -42.37
C LEU A 585 11.61 -0.09 -41.85
N LEU A 586 11.61 -1.13 -41.03
CA LEU A 586 12.80 -1.75 -40.45
C LEU A 586 12.88 -3.19 -40.97
N LYS A 587 13.79 -3.41 -41.91
CA LYS A 587 14.14 -4.75 -42.40
C LYS A 587 15.23 -5.32 -41.50
N THR A 588 14.98 -6.48 -40.91
CA THR A 588 15.92 -7.22 -40.06
C THR A 588 16.30 -8.53 -40.73
N GLU A 589 17.54 -8.97 -40.57
CA GLU A 589 18.03 -10.28 -41.02
C GLU A 589 18.91 -10.87 -39.90
N LEU A 590 18.48 -11.99 -39.31
CA LEU A 590 19.20 -12.69 -38.25
C LEU A 590 19.23 -14.17 -38.59
N ASP A 591 20.42 -14.79 -38.64
CA ASP A 591 20.61 -16.20 -39.01
C ASP A 591 19.93 -16.56 -40.36
N GLY A 592 19.94 -15.63 -41.32
CA GLY A 592 19.29 -15.77 -42.63
C GLY A 592 17.76 -15.63 -42.62
N ILE A 593 17.13 -15.39 -41.47
CA ILE A 593 15.69 -15.13 -41.35
C ILE A 593 15.45 -13.62 -41.45
N THR A 594 14.79 -13.21 -42.54
CA THR A 594 14.41 -11.80 -42.75
C THR A 594 12.99 -11.50 -42.27
N HIS A 595 12.81 -10.36 -41.60
CA HIS A 595 11.51 -9.75 -41.30
C HIS A 595 11.47 -8.29 -41.75
N VAL A 596 10.29 -7.75 -42.01
CA VAL A 596 10.09 -6.31 -42.26
C VAL A 596 9.03 -5.80 -41.29
N HIS A 597 9.40 -4.82 -40.48
CA HIS A 597 8.53 -4.16 -39.52
C HIS A 597 8.18 -2.75 -40.02
N GLU A 598 6.95 -2.31 -39.83
CA GLU A 598 6.53 -0.92 -40.00
C GLU A 598 6.34 -0.28 -38.64
N VAL A 599 7.09 0.77 -38.36
CA VAL A 599 6.90 1.66 -37.21
C VAL A 599 5.97 2.79 -37.64
N ASP A 600 4.80 2.92 -37.01
CA ASP A 600 3.82 3.99 -37.27
C ASP A 600 3.56 4.78 -35.97
N LEU A 601 4.07 6.02 -35.92
CA LEU A 601 3.93 6.89 -34.74
C LEU A 601 2.48 7.34 -34.52
N LYS A 602 1.70 7.50 -35.59
CA LYS A 602 0.31 7.93 -35.52
C LYS A 602 -0.57 6.83 -34.94
N GLN A 603 -0.33 5.58 -35.32
CA GLN A 603 -1.04 4.42 -34.78
C GLN A 603 -0.44 3.91 -33.46
N ASN A 604 0.69 4.47 -33.03
CA ASN A 604 1.45 4.01 -31.87
C ASN A 604 1.67 2.49 -31.89
N SER A 605 2.22 1.98 -33.00
CA SER A 605 2.36 0.53 -33.21
C SER A 605 3.58 0.18 -34.04
N ILE A 606 4.08 -1.04 -33.84
CA ILE A 606 4.99 -1.72 -34.77
C ILE A 606 4.29 -2.98 -35.24
N ARG A 607 4.20 -3.17 -36.57
CA ARG A 607 3.58 -4.36 -37.16
C ARG A 607 4.45 -4.97 -38.24
N LYS A 608 4.34 -6.28 -38.44
CA LYS A 608 5.02 -6.99 -39.52
C LYS A 608 4.36 -6.68 -40.87
N ARG A 609 5.19 -6.48 -41.90
CA ARG A 609 4.85 -6.28 -43.31
C ARG A 609 5.61 -7.31 -44.14
N GLU A 610 5.38 -8.60 -43.85
CA GLU A 610 6.11 -9.72 -44.47
C GLU A 610 5.99 -9.74 -46.00
N GLU A 611 4.94 -9.15 -46.57
CA GLU A 611 4.80 -9.00 -48.02
C GLU A 611 5.91 -8.13 -48.64
N LEU A 612 6.61 -7.31 -47.84
CA LEU A 612 7.73 -6.48 -48.29
C LEU A 612 9.10 -7.16 -48.15
N LYS A 613 9.17 -8.37 -47.58
CA LYS A 613 10.44 -9.08 -47.31
C LYS A 613 11.35 -9.20 -48.55
N ASN A 614 10.74 -9.54 -49.69
CA ASN A 614 11.41 -9.72 -50.97
C ASN A 614 11.28 -8.50 -51.90
N HIS A 615 10.68 -7.40 -51.42
CA HIS A 615 10.51 -6.20 -52.24
C HIS A 615 11.89 -5.55 -52.49
N PRO A 616 12.18 -5.14 -53.73
CA PRO A 616 13.49 -4.58 -54.06
C PRO A 616 13.69 -3.19 -53.44
N THR A 617 14.89 -2.93 -52.92
CA THR A 617 15.31 -1.61 -52.42
C THR A 617 15.84 -0.75 -53.56
N GLY A 618 15.55 0.56 -53.54
CA GLY A 618 16.06 1.54 -54.48
C GLY A 618 15.00 2.08 -55.44
N ARG A 619 15.44 2.93 -56.37
CA ARG A 619 14.57 3.55 -57.39
C ARG A 619 14.29 2.61 -58.57
N LEU A 620 13.82 1.40 -58.28
CA LEU A 620 13.51 0.38 -59.27
C LEU A 620 12.03 0.48 -59.71
N LEU A 621 11.79 0.37 -61.02
CA LEU A 621 10.47 0.51 -61.65
C LEU A 621 10.24 -0.64 -62.65
N GLY A 622 8.98 -1.07 -62.80
CA GLY A 622 8.58 -2.08 -63.77
C GLY A 622 7.89 -3.28 -63.11
N TYR A 623 8.09 -4.45 -63.72
CA TYR A 623 7.65 -5.72 -63.16
C TYR A 623 8.85 -6.47 -62.62
N VAL A 624 8.76 -6.93 -61.38
CA VAL A 624 9.68 -7.93 -60.82
C VAL A 624 8.84 -9.17 -60.57
N ASN A 625 9.22 -10.31 -61.15
CA ASN A 625 8.47 -11.57 -61.04
C ASN A 625 6.97 -11.45 -61.38
N ASN A 626 6.60 -10.70 -62.44
CA ASN A 626 5.22 -10.40 -62.84
C ASN A 626 4.39 -9.53 -61.87
N GLU A 627 4.98 -8.96 -60.81
CA GLU A 627 4.31 -7.98 -59.94
C GLU A 627 4.69 -6.55 -60.32
N LYS A 628 3.68 -5.69 -60.48
CA LYS A 628 3.88 -4.27 -60.77
C LYS A 628 4.36 -3.55 -59.51
N LEU A 629 5.55 -2.97 -59.54
CA LEU A 629 6.06 -2.15 -58.45
C LEU A 629 5.32 -0.80 -58.39
N ASN A 630 4.32 -0.69 -57.53
CA ASN A 630 3.58 0.55 -57.24
C ASN A 630 4.15 1.33 -56.02
N LYS A 631 5.21 0.80 -55.41
CA LYS A 631 5.86 1.32 -54.21
C LYS A 631 7.37 1.26 -54.36
N MET A 632 8.06 2.26 -53.83
CA MET A 632 9.52 2.27 -53.73
C MET A 632 9.95 2.27 -52.27
N LEU A 633 11.00 1.50 -51.98
CA LEU A 633 11.63 1.46 -50.67
C LEU A 633 13.02 2.08 -50.79
N LEU A 634 13.23 3.23 -50.16
CA LEU A 634 14.50 3.95 -50.21
C LEU A 634 15.18 3.89 -48.86
N GLU A 635 16.45 3.52 -48.83
CA GLU A 635 17.22 3.47 -47.59
C GLU A 635 17.37 4.87 -46.98
N VAL A 636 17.17 4.95 -45.67
CA VAL A 636 17.30 6.17 -44.88
C VAL A 636 18.22 5.90 -43.69
N ARG A 637 18.95 6.93 -43.26
CA ARG A 637 19.90 6.86 -42.15
C ARG A 637 19.85 8.19 -41.38
N PRO A 638 20.11 8.19 -40.07
CA PRO A 638 20.15 9.41 -39.30
C PRO A 638 21.45 10.17 -39.60
N SER A 639 21.45 11.48 -39.38
CA SER A 639 22.58 12.37 -39.58
C SER A 639 23.66 12.26 -38.48
N GLY A 640 23.37 11.55 -37.37
CA GLY A 640 24.23 11.43 -36.19
C GLY A 640 25.51 10.60 -36.38
N GLY A 641 26.48 10.79 -35.47
CA GLY A 641 27.75 10.08 -35.44
C GLY A 641 27.62 8.67 -34.87
N TYR A 642 27.16 7.71 -35.68
CA TYR A 642 27.05 6.31 -35.31
C TYR A 642 28.23 5.46 -35.82
N PRO A 643 28.64 4.40 -35.10
CA PRO A 643 29.62 3.44 -35.61
C PRO A 643 29.18 2.82 -36.94
N ALA A 644 30.11 2.62 -37.89
CA ALA A 644 29.79 2.07 -39.21
C ALA A 644 29.14 0.69 -39.17
N ASN A 645 29.45 -0.09 -38.13
CA ASN A 645 28.93 -1.43 -37.90
C ASN A 645 27.66 -1.46 -37.02
N ILE A 646 27.04 -0.31 -36.72
CA ILE A 646 25.83 -0.28 -35.89
C ILE A 646 24.71 -1.14 -36.50
N THR A 647 24.68 -1.25 -37.84
CA THR A 647 23.67 -1.97 -38.60
C THR A 647 24.01 -3.43 -38.89
N ASP A 648 25.23 -3.90 -38.57
CA ASP A 648 25.71 -5.22 -38.95
C ASP A 648 25.22 -6.33 -38.01
N GLU A 649 25.01 -7.53 -38.50
CA GLU A 649 24.64 -8.66 -37.64
C GLU A 649 25.69 -8.89 -36.54
N LYS A 650 25.20 -9.16 -35.33
CA LYS A 650 25.99 -9.45 -34.12
C LYS A 650 25.68 -10.86 -33.65
N PRO A 651 26.58 -11.52 -32.91
CA PRO A 651 26.27 -12.79 -32.27
C PRO A 651 24.98 -12.70 -31.47
N ALA A 652 24.06 -13.64 -31.67
CA ALA A 652 22.81 -13.70 -30.93
C ALA A 652 23.09 -13.71 -29.42
N GLY A 653 22.49 -12.77 -28.69
CA GLY A 653 22.59 -12.67 -27.24
C GLY A 653 21.35 -13.19 -26.51
N GLY A 654 21.34 -13.03 -25.18
CA GLY A 654 20.18 -13.30 -24.34
C GLY A 654 19.04 -12.29 -24.56
N THR A 655 18.23 -12.02 -23.53
CA THR A 655 17.21 -10.97 -23.63
C THR A 655 17.86 -9.61 -23.83
N PRO A 656 17.55 -8.86 -24.91
CA PRO A 656 18.15 -7.56 -25.14
C PRO A 656 17.51 -6.46 -24.29
N ASN A 657 18.33 -5.51 -23.82
CA ASN A 657 17.86 -4.25 -23.26
C ASN A 657 17.60 -3.24 -24.38
N SER A 658 16.48 -3.41 -25.07
CA SER A 658 16.13 -2.60 -26.24
C SER A 658 15.91 -1.12 -25.91
N PHE A 659 15.34 -0.78 -24.75
CA PHE A 659 15.07 0.63 -24.40
C PHE A 659 16.35 1.48 -24.34
N SER A 660 17.39 0.92 -23.73
CA SER A 660 18.68 1.59 -23.51
C SER A 660 19.70 1.30 -24.64
N SER A 661 19.32 0.53 -25.68
CA SER A 661 20.20 0.14 -26.78
C SER A 661 20.55 1.30 -27.72
N GLU A 662 21.81 1.33 -28.18
CA GLU A 662 22.24 2.25 -29.24
C GLU A 662 21.56 1.96 -30.59
N ARG A 663 21.16 0.71 -30.87
CA ARG A 663 20.43 0.35 -32.09
C ARG A 663 19.02 0.89 -32.09
N SER A 664 18.32 0.73 -30.96
CA SER A 664 17.01 1.35 -30.79
C SER A 664 17.07 2.88 -30.85
N ARG A 665 18.17 3.50 -30.38
CA ARG A 665 18.44 4.94 -30.58
C ARG A 665 18.66 5.28 -32.07
N TYR A 666 19.46 4.51 -32.81
CA TYR A 666 19.67 4.69 -34.25
C TYR A 666 18.36 4.66 -35.04
N ILE A 667 17.48 3.70 -34.73
CA ILE A 667 16.15 3.58 -35.35
C ILE A 667 15.27 4.79 -35.01
N ALA A 668 15.24 5.17 -33.73
CA ALA A 668 14.46 6.30 -33.23
C ALA A 668 14.88 7.63 -33.89
N ASP A 669 16.18 7.93 -33.90
CA ASP A 669 16.72 9.15 -34.50
C ASP A 669 16.41 9.21 -36.00
N THR A 670 16.48 8.08 -36.70
CA THR A 670 16.13 8.01 -38.12
C THR A 670 14.67 8.42 -38.35
N LEU A 671 13.72 7.87 -37.59
CA LEU A 671 12.31 8.21 -37.75
C LEU A 671 11.98 9.65 -37.33
N VAL A 672 12.66 10.16 -36.30
CA VAL A 672 12.51 11.55 -35.85
C VAL A 672 12.97 12.53 -36.94
N GLU A 673 14.16 12.32 -37.50
CA GLU A 673 14.67 13.12 -38.61
C GLU A 673 13.79 13.00 -39.85
N ASP A 674 13.35 11.78 -40.17
CA ASP A 674 12.51 11.48 -41.33
C ASP A 674 11.14 12.16 -41.27
N THR A 675 10.60 12.33 -40.06
CA THR A 675 9.34 13.05 -39.80
C THR A 675 9.48 14.56 -39.98
N ASN A 676 10.67 15.12 -39.74
CA ASN A 676 11.02 16.52 -39.98
C ASN A 676 10.03 17.54 -39.39
N ILE A 677 9.69 17.41 -38.10
CA ILE A 677 8.75 18.31 -37.43
C ILE A 677 9.22 19.78 -37.45
N ARG A 678 10.54 20.01 -37.54
CA ARG A 678 11.16 21.34 -37.63
C ARG A 678 10.76 22.13 -38.86
N ALA A 679 10.31 21.47 -39.93
CA ALA A 679 9.74 22.16 -41.10
C ALA A 679 8.57 23.11 -40.72
N LEU A 680 7.92 22.86 -39.58
CA LEU A 680 6.83 23.67 -39.06
C LEU A 680 7.27 24.89 -38.24
N GLU A 681 8.53 24.99 -37.83
CA GLU A 681 9.02 26.12 -37.02
C GLU A 681 8.85 27.45 -37.76
N SER A 682 9.24 27.48 -39.04
CA SER A 682 9.09 28.65 -39.91
C SER A 682 7.64 29.14 -39.99
N GLN A 683 6.68 28.22 -39.87
CA GLN A 683 5.26 28.49 -39.96
C GLN A 683 4.66 28.84 -38.58
N ALA A 684 5.14 28.24 -37.48
CA ALA A 684 4.79 28.58 -36.10
C ALA A 684 5.24 30.00 -35.70
N ARG A 685 6.34 30.49 -36.29
CA ARG A 685 6.77 31.89 -36.22
C ARG A 685 5.71 32.86 -36.75
N GLY A 686 4.71 32.38 -37.50
CA GLY A 686 3.53 33.12 -37.95
C GLY A 686 3.90 34.21 -38.95
N LEU A 687 3.67 33.94 -40.23
CA LEU A 687 3.60 35.02 -41.22
C LEU A 687 2.39 35.89 -40.86
N THR A 688 2.61 37.19 -40.75
CA THR A 688 1.59 38.17 -40.39
C THR A 688 0.45 38.19 -41.42
N THR A 689 -0.61 38.95 -41.15
CA THR A 689 -1.77 39.26 -42.01
C THR A 689 -1.49 39.52 -43.51
N PHE A 690 -0.22 39.70 -43.87
CA PHE A 690 0.28 39.90 -45.22
C PHE A 690 0.33 38.65 -46.11
N ASP A 691 0.22 37.41 -45.61
CA ASP A 691 0.65 36.26 -46.44
C ASP A 691 -0.34 35.08 -46.68
N THR A 692 -1.52 34.91 -46.06
CA THR A 692 -2.41 33.75 -46.41
C THR A 692 -3.92 33.89 -46.10
N GLU A 693 -4.76 33.23 -46.93
CA GLU A 693 -6.25 33.15 -46.80
C GLU A 693 -6.77 31.96 -45.96
N VAL A 694 -5.92 30.98 -45.62
CA VAL A 694 -6.30 29.88 -44.70
C VAL A 694 -5.48 30.01 -43.42
N PRO A 695 -6.10 30.16 -42.24
CA PRO A 695 -5.35 30.33 -41.01
C PRO A 695 -4.47 29.11 -40.74
N PHE A 696 -3.16 29.32 -40.79
CA PHE A 696 -2.15 28.28 -40.65
C PHE A 696 -2.31 27.44 -39.35
N TYR A 697 -2.78 28.06 -38.25
CA TYR A 697 -3.05 27.35 -37.00
C TYR A 697 -3.97 26.13 -37.17
N LYS A 698 -4.87 26.11 -38.17
CA LYS A 698 -5.69 24.93 -38.47
C LYS A 698 -4.87 23.81 -39.11
N LYS A 699 -3.90 24.14 -39.97
CA LYS A 699 -3.04 23.16 -40.67
C LYS A 699 -1.96 22.59 -39.75
N SER A 700 -1.28 23.41 -38.94
CA SER A 700 -0.31 22.92 -37.94
C SER A 700 -0.97 22.12 -36.84
N ARG A 701 -2.11 22.60 -36.31
CA ARG A 701 -2.89 21.84 -35.32
C ARG A 701 -3.28 20.48 -35.87
N GLU A 702 -3.78 20.38 -37.10
CA GLU A 702 -4.08 19.08 -37.70
C GLU A 702 -2.84 18.20 -37.92
N PHE A 703 -1.70 18.77 -38.33
CA PHE A 703 -0.45 17.99 -38.44
C PHE A 703 0.01 17.41 -37.08
N PHE A 704 0.06 18.23 -36.03
CA PHE A 704 0.45 17.78 -34.70
C PHE A 704 -0.61 16.86 -34.07
N LEU A 705 -1.91 17.13 -34.27
CA LEU A 705 -2.99 16.22 -33.85
C LEU A 705 -2.89 14.84 -34.53
N ASN A 706 -2.26 14.75 -35.70
CA ASN A 706 -1.98 13.47 -36.37
C ASN A 706 -0.69 12.79 -35.90
N LEU A 707 0.18 13.50 -35.16
CA LEU A 707 1.42 12.98 -34.58
C LEU A 707 1.31 12.65 -33.09
N ILE A 708 0.37 13.27 -32.36
CA ILE A 708 0.22 13.12 -30.91
C ILE A 708 -0.61 11.86 -30.60
N PRO A 709 -0.01 10.78 -30.06
CA PRO A 709 -0.80 9.83 -29.29
C PRO A 709 -1.43 10.58 -28.10
N LEU A 710 -2.75 10.41 -27.87
CA LEU A 710 -3.64 11.14 -26.92
C LEU A 710 -4.62 12.16 -27.52
N ARG A 711 -4.79 12.22 -28.84
CA ARG A 711 -5.81 13.07 -29.48
C ARG A 711 -7.21 12.95 -28.84
N SER A 712 -7.65 11.74 -28.51
CA SER A 712 -8.98 11.51 -27.89
C SER A 712 -9.07 12.13 -26.49
N ALA A 713 -8.05 11.96 -25.64
CA ALA A 713 -7.99 12.56 -24.31
C ALA A 713 -8.08 14.10 -24.37
N ILE A 714 -7.27 14.71 -25.25
CA ILE A 714 -7.23 16.17 -25.41
C ILE A 714 -8.58 16.70 -25.92
N LEU A 715 -9.20 16.02 -26.89
CA LEU A 715 -10.52 16.41 -27.40
C LEU A 715 -11.61 16.25 -26.34
N ASN A 716 -11.57 15.19 -25.54
CA ASN A 716 -12.54 14.97 -24.46
C ASN A 716 -12.38 15.99 -23.32
N PHE A 717 -11.15 16.34 -22.91
CA PHE A 717 -10.94 17.43 -21.95
C PHE A 717 -11.37 18.80 -22.49
N GLN A 718 -11.09 19.09 -23.77
CA GLN A 718 -11.56 20.33 -24.42
C GLN A 718 -13.10 20.40 -24.52
N ALA A 719 -13.77 19.26 -24.67
CA ALA A 719 -15.23 19.15 -24.70
C ALA A 719 -15.89 19.16 -23.31
N GLY A 720 -15.11 19.16 -22.21
CA GLY A 720 -15.64 19.05 -20.85
C GLY A 720 -16.02 17.62 -20.43
N ASN A 721 -15.73 16.62 -21.27
CA ASN A 721 -15.89 15.19 -20.99
C ASN A 721 -14.74 14.70 -20.11
N VAL A 722 -14.73 15.12 -18.85
CA VAL A 722 -13.62 14.86 -17.91
C VAL A 722 -13.41 13.37 -17.66
N ARG A 723 -14.48 12.56 -17.66
CA ARG A 723 -14.39 11.10 -17.46
C ARG A 723 -13.74 10.40 -18.65
N GLU A 724 -14.22 10.67 -19.86
CA GLU A 724 -13.71 10.08 -21.09
C GLU A 724 -12.29 10.59 -21.39
N GLY A 725 -12.03 11.87 -21.13
CA GLY A 725 -10.69 12.46 -21.24
C GLY A 725 -9.70 11.85 -20.25
N ALA A 726 -10.15 11.57 -19.02
CA ALA A 726 -9.34 10.89 -18.03
C ALA A 726 -9.09 9.43 -18.39
N LEU A 727 -10.07 8.68 -18.90
CA LEU A 727 -9.90 7.30 -19.37
C LEU A 727 -8.97 7.21 -20.59
N ASP A 728 -9.12 8.10 -21.56
CA ASP A 728 -8.23 8.18 -22.72
C ASP A 728 -6.79 8.57 -22.32
N LEU A 729 -6.64 9.41 -21.30
CA LEU A 729 -5.34 9.80 -20.76
C LEU A 729 -4.73 8.69 -19.87
N MET A 730 -5.56 7.91 -19.18
CA MET A 730 -5.19 6.74 -18.37
C MET A 730 -4.56 5.61 -19.21
N PHE A 731 -4.74 5.67 -20.54
CA PHE A 731 -4.24 4.70 -21.51
C PHE A 731 -3.54 5.40 -22.68
N ASP A 732 -2.69 6.38 -22.36
CA ASP A 732 -1.83 7.05 -23.33
C ASP A 732 -0.97 6.08 -24.18
N ALA A 733 -0.13 6.60 -25.08
CA ALA A 733 0.78 5.74 -25.85
C ALA A 733 1.72 4.90 -24.96
N PHE A 734 1.83 5.25 -23.68
CA PHE A 734 2.78 4.73 -22.72
C PHE A 734 2.13 3.97 -21.56
N GLY A 735 0.81 3.94 -21.42
CA GLY A 735 0.10 3.18 -20.39
C GLY A 735 0.01 3.82 -18.99
N PHE A 736 0.22 5.14 -18.84
CA PHE A 736 0.11 5.78 -17.52
C PHE A 736 -1.33 5.95 -17.05
N ALA A 737 -1.66 5.48 -15.84
CA ALA A 737 -2.94 5.79 -15.23
C ALA A 737 -3.05 7.29 -14.84
N LEU A 738 -4.28 7.79 -14.55
CA LEU A 738 -4.55 9.06 -13.83
C LEU A 738 -5.14 8.82 -12.43
N ALA A 739 -4.70 9.61 -11.44
CA ALA A 739 -5.26 9.63 -10.09
C ALA A 739 -6.60 10.34 -10.15
N ILE A 740 -7.70 9.58 -10.20
CA ILE A 740 -9.05 10.16 -10.11
C ILE A 740 -9.37 10.39 -8.63
N GLY A 741 -8.76 11.41 -8.05
CA GLY A 741 -9.19 11.95 -6.77
C GLY A 741 -10.51 12.67 -6.93
N ALA A 742 -11.46 12.46 -6.01
CA ALA A 742 -12.77 13.11 -5.95
C ALA A 742 -12.74 14.64 -5.73
N ALA A 743 -11.66 15.33 -6.07
CA ALA A 743 -11.55 16.79 -6.08
C ALA A 743 -12.25 17.46 -7.28
N ALA A 744 -13.01 16.71 -8.09
CA ALA A 744 -13.84 17.25 -9.16
C ALA A 744 -15.19 17.83 -8.68
N ARG A 745 -15.56 17.68 -7.40
CA ARG A 745 -16.71 18.38 -6.81
C ARG A 745 -16.27 19.69 -6.14
N GLY A 746 -15.97 20.70 -6.94
CA GLY A 746 -15.62 22.02 -6.39
C GLY A 746 -15.16 23.03 -7.44
N ALA A 747 -16.07 23.51 -8.26
CA ALA A 747 -15.87 24.75 -9.01
C ALA A 747 -15.74 25.94 -8.03
N LYS A 748 -14.55 26.18 -7.47
CA LYS A 748 -14.12 27.43 -6.81
C LYS A 748 -12.64 27.36 -6.41
N LEU A 749 -11.74 27.57 -7.39
CA LEU A 749 -10.35 27.97 -7.12
C LEU A 749 -9.86 28.96 -8.20
N LEU A 750 -10.75 29.88 -8.57
CA LEU A 750 -10.37 31.15 -9.20
C LEU A 750 -10.52 32.22 -8.11
N GLN A 751 -9.39 32.73 -7.61
CA GLN A 751 -9.15 34.11 -7.12
C GLN A 751 -8.05 34.14 -6.04
N ALA A 752 -6.79 34.30 -6.46
CA ALA A 752 -5.76 35.07 -5.74
C ALA A 752 -4.50 35.28 -6.63
N GLY A 753 -4.31 36.51 -7.12
CA GLY A 753 -3.02 37.19 -7.34
C GLY A 753 -1.90 36.57 -8.20
N LEU A 754 -1.78 37.06 -9.44
CA LEU A 754 -0.57 37.38 -10.25
C LEU A 754 0.72 36.53 -10.17
N SER A 755 0.94 35.69 -11.20
CA SER A 755 2.13 35.67 -12.08
C SER A 755 1.91 34.63 -13.19
N ALA A 756 1.72 35.09 -14.43
CA ALA A 756 1.13 34.32 -15.53
C ALA A 756 2.14 33.73 -16.54
N ALA A 757 3.40 33.51 -16.14
CA ALA A 757 4.41 32.93 -17.05
C ALA A 757 4.73 31.44 -16.78
N ASN A 758 4.18 30.81 -15.73
CA ASN A 758 4.45 29.40 -15.38
C ASN A 758 3.18 28.58 -15.08
N ARG A 759 1.99 28.99 -15.55
CA ARG A 759 0.71 28.43 -15.09
C ARG A 759 -0.09 27.55 -16.07
N ILE A 760 0.46 27.18 -17.23
CA ILE A 760 -0.21 26.19 -18.12
C ILE A 760 0.23 24.74 -17.82
N THR A 761 1.26 24.52 -16.99
CA THR A 761 1.83 23.18 -16.73
C THR A 761 1.30 22.45 -15.50
N GLN A 762 0.34 22.98 -14.73
CA GLN A 762 -0.11 22.35 -13.47
C GLN A 762 -1.54 21.77 -13.48
N GLY A 763 -2.19 21.66 -14.65
CA GLY A 763 -3.57 21.15 -14.75
C GLY A 763 -3.72 19.63 -14.78
N VAL A 764 -2.65 18.87 -15.06
CA VAL A 764 -2.72 17.40 -15.18
C VAL A 764 -1.47 16.80 -14.52
N LYS A 765 -1.56 16.45 -13.23
CA LYS A 765 -0.57 15.55 -12.62
C LYS A 765 -0.83 14.14 -13.16
N ILE A 766 -0.21 13.80 -14.30
CA ILE A 766 -0.04 12.40 -14.70
C ILE A 766 0.69 11.71 -13.53
N LEU A 767 0.00 10.75 -12.88
CA LEU A 767 0.18 10.13 -11.53
C LEU A 767 1.61 10.18 -10.97
N GLY A 768 1.86 10.46 -9.69
CA GLY A 768 1.18 9.88 -8.52
C GLY A 768 1.78 8.50 -8.25
N ARG A 769 2.92 8.42 -7.55
CA ARG A 769 3.64 7.19 -7.14
C ARG A 769 4.02 6.11 -8.19
N ALA A 770 3.60 6.22 -9.46
CA ALA A 770 4.01 5.29 -10.53
C ALA A 770 5.51 5.40 -10.90
N ALA A 771 6.12 6.57 -10.68
CA ALA A 771 7.58 6.70 -10.58
C ALA A 771 7.97 6.48 -9.12
N LEU A 772 8.84 5.51 -8.85
CA LEU A 772 9.13 4.90 -7.53
C LEU A 772 9.88 5.81 -6.55
N GLY A 773 9.48 7.08 -6.45
CA GLY A 773 10.19 8.14 -5.74
C GLY A 773 10.35 7.98 -4.23
N SER A 774 9.78 6.95 -3.60
CA SER A 774 9.96 6.68 -2.17
C SER A 774 10.85 5.49 -1.83
N LEU A 775 11.37 4.74 -2.81
CA LEU A 775 12.16 3.53 -2.53
C LEU A 775 13.41 3.47 -3.43
N ASN A 776 14.34 4.40 -3.22
CA ASN A 776 15.74 4.13 -3.57
C ASN A 776 16.33 3.27 -2.44
N PRO A 777 16.70 1.99 -2.67
CA PRO A 777 17.28 1.13 -1.63
C PRO A 777 18.56 1.68 -1.00
N LEU A 778 19.20 2.70 -1.59
CA LEU A 778 20.47 3.25 -1.15
C LEU A 778 20.39 4.46 -0.21
N SER A 779 19.21 5.01 0.10
CA SER A 779 19.13 6.24 0.93
C SER A 779 18.31 6.15 2.22
N GLY A 780 17.73 4.99 2.58
CA GLY A 780 16.99 4.89 3.84
C GLY A 780 16.38 3.54 4.24
N ILE A 781 16.66 2.45 3.51
CA ILE A 781 16.02 1.13 3.73
C ILE A 781 16.96 0.10 4.37
N ASP A 782 18.17 0.54 4.73
CA ASP A 782 19.24 -0.34 5.18
C ASP A 782 18.90 -1.03 6.51
N ASP A 783 18.07 -0.43 7.38
CA ASP A 783 17.61 -1.03 8.64
C ASP A 783 16.49 -2.07 8.44
N LEU A 784 15.59 -1.87 7.46
CA LEU A 784 14.51 -2.83 7.16
C LEU A 784 15.07 -4.06 6.43
N ALA A 785 16.04 -3.87 5.52
CA ALA A 785 16.76 -4.96 4.88
C ALA A 785 17.68 -5.70 5.87
N ARG A 786 18.37 -5.00 6.78
CA ARG A 786 19.16 -5.63 7.85
C ARG A 786 18.29 -6.43 8.84
N GLY A 787 17.06 -6.00 9.10
CA GLY A 787 16.10 -6.76 9.92
C GLY A 787 15.74 -8.13 9.31
N VAL A 788 15.73 -8.23 7.97
CA VAL A 788 15.45 -9.49 7.24
C VAL A 788 16.71 -10.33 7.03
N VAL A 789 17.89 -9.71 6.90
CA VAL A 789 19.15 -10.40 6.54
C VAL A 789 20.00 -10.80 7.75
N ASN A 790 19.97 -10.08 8.88
CA ASN A 790 20.93 -10.27 9.99
C ASN A 790 20.39 -10.94 11.27
N GLY A 791 19.23 -11.60 11.26
CA GLY A 791 18.89 -12.45 12.41
C GLY A 791 17.52 -13.07 12.42
N GLY A 792 17.37 -14.25 11.79
CA GLY A 792 16.56 -15.40 12.22
C GLY A 792 15.10 -15.25 12.67
N ARG A 793 14.51 -14.05 12.67
CA ARG A 793 13.15 -13.76 13.12
C ARG A 793 12.34 -13.26 11.93
N LYS A 794 11.53 -14.13 11.34
CA LYS A 794 10.41 -13.70 10.49
C LYS A 794 9.44 -12.98 11.43
N ALA A 795 9.35 -11.66 11.38
CA ALA A 795 8.35 -10.92 12.13
C ALA A 795 7.00 -11.09 11.40
N PHE A 796 6.08 -11.87 11.97
CA PHE A 796 4.67 -11.75 11.58
C PHE A 796 4.10 -10.46 12.20
N SER A 797 3.11 -9.86 11.53
CA SER A 797 2.55 -8.53 11.82
C SER A 797 2.60 -8.13 13.31
N LYS A 798 3.33 -7.05 13.64
CA LYS A 798 3.28 -6.45 14.97
C LYS A 798 1.88 -5.88 15.19
N VAL A 799 1.12 -6.54 16.07
CA VAL A 799 -0.22 -6.10 16.48
C VAL A 799 -0.04 -4.92 17.44
N SER A 800 -0.70 -3.79 17.17
CA SER A 800 -0.64 -2.64 18.07
C SER A 800 -1.31 -2.97 19.41
N ASN A 801 -0.95 -2.24 20.47
CA ASN A 801 -1.59 -2.37 21.78
C ASN A 801 -3.13 -2.21 21.68
N LEU A 802 -3.62 -1.31 20.82
CA LEU A 802 -5.04 -1.17 20.53
C LEU A 802 -5.65 -2.43 19.92
N GLN A 803 -5.02 -2.98 18.87
CA GLN A 803 -5.52 -4.19 18.21
C GLN A 803 -5.51 -5.39 19.17
N LEU A 804 -4.49 -5.49 20.05
CA LEU A 804 -4.41 -6.50 21.09
C LEU A 804 -5.53 -6.35 22.12
N THR A 805 -5.81 -5.11 22.53
CA THR A 805 -6.91 -4.75 23.43
C THR A 805 -8.26 -5.10 22.83
N ALA A 806 -8.51 -4.72 21.58
CA ALA A 806 -9.74 -5.03 20.86
C ALA A 806 -9.92 -6.54 20.67
N ALA A 807 -8.84 -7.25 20.32
CA ALA A 807 -8.85 -8.70 20.16
C ALA A 807 -9.25 -9.42 21.46
N SER A 808 -8.74 -8.95 22.61
CA SER A 808 -9.03 -9.54 23.93
C SER A 808 -10.49 -9.42 24.36
N ARG A 809 -11.25 -8.44 23.86
CA ARG A 809 -12.68 -8.33 24.18
C ARG A 809 -13.49 -9.47 23.58
N LYS A 810 -13.09 -9.96 22.40
CA LYS A 810 -13.80 -11.02 21.67
C LYS A 810 -13.23 -12.42 21.92
N ASN A 811 -11.93 -12.49 22.18
CA ASN A 811 -11.19 -13.76 22.23
C ASN A 811 -10.70 -14.11 23.65
N GLY A 812 -11.09 -13.32 24.66
CA GLY A 812 -10.68 -13.53 26.05
C GLY A 812 -9.24 -13.10 26.30
N ILE A 813 -8.31 -14.06 26.27
CA ILE A 813 -6.88 -13.83 26.52
C ILE A 813 -6.13 -13.83 25.20
N VAL A 814 -5.48 -12.70 24.92
CA VAL A 814 -4.67 -12.52 23.71
C VAL A 814 -3.30 -12.01 24.12
N ALA A 815 -2.23 -12.46 23.47
CA ALA A 815 -0.88 -12.05 23.78
C ALA A 815 -0.03 -11.86 22.53
N THR A 816 0.87 -10.89 22.55
CA THR A 816 2.03 -10.88 21.63
C THR A 816 3.15 -11.68 22.27
N GLY A 817 3.97 -12.37 21.49
CA GLY A 817 5.07 -13.18 22.01
C GLY A 817 5.87 -13.86 20.90
N THR A 818 6.71 -14.81 21.29
CA THR A 818 7.55 -15.57 20.34
C THR A 818 7.23 -17.06 20.36
N PHE A 819 7.28 -17.74 19.22
CA PHE A 819 7.07 -19.20 19.11
C PHE A 819 8.01 -19.83 18.09
N LYS A 820 8.05 -21.17 18.05
CA LYS A 820 8.84 -21.92 17.06
C LYS A 820 8.01 -22.26 15.83
N TYR A 821 8.57 -21.97 14.65
CA TYR A 821 8.00 -22.31 13.34
C TYR A 821 9.13 -22.72 12.39
N ALA A 822 9.06 -23.92 11.81
CA ALA A 822 10.10 -24.48 10.93
C ALA A 822 11.52 -24.27 11.50
N GLU A 823 11.71 -24.65 12.77
CA GLU A 823 12.94 -24.50 13.58
C GLU A 823 13.36 -23.05 13.94
N GLN A 824 12.77 -22.03 13.31
CA GLN A 824 13.04 -20.62 13.56
C GLN A 824 12.19 -20.07 14.72
N THR A 825 12.71 -19.08 15.42
CA THR A 825 11.95 -18.32 16.44
C THR A 825 11.30 -17.12 15.76
N VAL A 826 9.99 -16.99 15.94
CA VAL A 826 9.15 -16.02 15.23
C VAL A 826 8.31 -15.24 16.22
N ASP A 827 8.23 -13.92 16.00
CA ASP A 827 7.35 -13.02 16.77
C ASP A 827 5.93 -13.05 16.19
N GLY A 828 4.90 -13.04 17.04
CA GLY A 828 3.51 -13.01 16.60
C GLY A 828 2.48 -12.79 17.71
N CYS A 829 1.21 -12.80 17.34
CA CYS A 829 0.07 -12.67 18.24
C CYS A 829 -0.65 -14.01 18.37
N ALA A 830 -1.14 -14.33 19.57
CA ALA A 830 -1.82 -15.58 19.86
C ALA A 830 -3.02 -15.39 20.78
N VAL A 831 -4.04 -16.23 20.59
CA VAL A 831 -5.21 -16.37 21.46
C VAL A 831 -5.06 -17.63 22.30
N LEU A 832 -5.39 -17.55 23.59
CA LEU A 832 -5.53 -18.74 24.44
C LEU A 832 -6.94 -19.30 24.27
N HIS A 833 -7.05 -20.50 23.68
CA HIS A 833 -8.32 -21.20 23.50
C HIS A 833 -8.15 -22.66 23.93
N ASN A 834 -9.08 -23.22 24.71
CA ASN A 834 -8.97 -24.58 25.26
C ASN A 834 -7.56 -24.91 25.80
N SER A 835 -7.02 -23.99 26.60
CA SER A 835 -5.72 -24.15 27.27
C SER A 835 -4.50 -24.20 26.34
N LYS A 836 -4.67 -23.92 25.05
CA LYS A 836 -3.59 -23.92 24.05
C LYS A 836 -3.51 -22.55 23.37
N TRP A 837 -2.30 -22.14 23.02
CA TRP A 837 -2.07 -20.92 22.26
C TRP A 837 -2.25 -21.22 20.77
N TYR A 838 -3.05 -20.41 20.09
CA TYR A 838 -3.24 -20.46 18.64
C TYR A 838 -2.88 -19.12 18.04
N ALA A 839 -2.31 -19.12 16.84
CA ALA A 839 -1.97 -17.88 16.16
C ALA A 839 -3.23 -17.02 15.93
N TYR A 840 -3.10 -15.71 16.09
CA TYR A 840 -4.18 -14.75 15.86
C TYR A 840 -3.98 -14.05 14.52
N ASN A 841 -5.03 -14.00 13.70
CA ASN A 841 -5.02 -13.22 12.46
C ASN A 841 -5.67 -11.83 12.73
N PRO A 842 -4.89 -10.73 12.75
CA PRO A 842 -5.43 -9.41 13.03
C PRO A 842 -6.29 -8.84 11.89
N VAL A 843 -6.18 -9.38 10.67
CA VAL A 843 -6.98 -8.94 9.52
C VAL A 843 -8.44 -9.35 9.70
N ASN A 844 -8.70 -10.64 9.95
CA ASN A 844 -10.07 -11.15 10.12
C ASN A 844 -10.53 -11.28 11.57
N GLY A 845 -9.63 -11.06 12.53
CA GLY A 845 -9.89 -11.06 13.96
C GLY A 845 -10.09 -12.44 14.58
N ARG A 846 -9.52 -13.50 13.99
CA ARG A 846 -9.77 -14.89 14.40
C ARG A 846 -8.50 -15.67 14.75
N PRO A 847 -8.57 -16.61 15.71
CA PRO A 847 -7.51 -17.59 15.90
C PRO A 847 -7.46 -18.58 14.74
N HIS A 848 -6.28 -19.10 14.43
CA HIS A 848 -6.05 -20.05 13.34
C HIS A 848 -4.91 -21.03 13.66
N GLY A 849 -4.77 -22.06 12.83
CA GLY A 849 -3.66 -22.98 12.91
C GLY A 849 -3.78 -24.06 13.98
N LYS A 850 -2.71 -24.86 14.05
CA LYS A 850 -2.43 -25.81 15.12
C LYS A 850 -1.93 -25.09 16.38
N PRO A 851 -1.90 -25.77 17.55
CA PRO A 851 -1.34 -25.20 18.77
C PRO A 851 0.11 -24.75 18.56
N LEU A 852 0.42 -23.53 18.97
CA LEU A 852 1.76 -22.96 18.85
C LEU A 852 2.73 -23.69 19.79
N ALA A 853 3.79 -24.25 19.20
CA ALA A 853 4.87 -24.87 19.95
C ALA A 853 5.73 -23.78 20.63
N MET A 854 5.91 -23.91 21.95
CA MET A 854 6.80 -23.06 22.75
C MET A 854 6.47 -21.55 22.67
N PHE A 855 5.19 -21.18 22.61
CA PHE A 855 4.79 -19.77 22.64
C PHE A 855 5.12 -19.12 24.00
N THR A 856 5.92 -18.06 23.97
CA THR A 856 6.35 -17.27 25.12
C THR A 856 5.76 -15.86 24.99
N PRO A 857 4.76 -15.49 25.82
CA PRO A 857 4.11 -14.18 25.74
C PRO A 857 5.01 -13.06 26.29
N ASP A 858 4.98 -11.90 25.62
CA ASP A 858 5.67 -10.66 25.98
C ASP A 858 4.70 -9.59 26.51
N ASN A 859 3.53 -9.42 25.89
CA ASN A 859 2.46 -8.53 26.34
C ASN A 859 1.15 -9.32 26.34
N VAL A 860 0.35 -9.19 27.39
CA VAL A 860 -0.93 -9.92 27.52
C VAL A 860 -2.06 -8.92 27.66
N ALA A 861 -3.11 -9.09 26.87
CA ALA A 861 -4.36 -8.36 27.00
C ALA A 861 -5.50 -9.29 27.43
N MET A 862 -6.32 -8.81 28.36
CA MET A 862 -7.49 -9.51 28.87
C MET A 862 -8.64 -8.53 29.07
N GLY A 863 -9.81 -8.84 28.50
CA GLY A 863 -11.03 -8.06 28.73
C GLY A 863 -10.94 -6.59 28.35
N GLY A 864 -10.09 -6.24 27.37
CA GLY A 864 -9.89 -4.86 26.94
C GLY A 864 -8.91 -4.05 27.80
N LYS A 865 -8.02 -4.70 28.57
CA LYS A 865 -6.88 -4.06 29.24
C LYS A 865 -5.60 -4.81 28.92
N ILE A 866 -4.51 -4.07 28.74
CA ILE A 866 -3.16 -4.63 28.59
C ILE A 866 -2.53 -4.67 29.97
N GLU A 867 -2.07 -5.84 30.39
CA GLU A 867 -1.11 -5.94 31.49
C GLU A 867 0.28 -6.08 30.84
N GLU A 868 1.17 -5.10 31.07
CA GLU A 868 2.61 -5.28 30.80
C GLU A 868 3.17 -6.28 31.81
N PHE A 869 2.84 -7.55 31.64
CA PHE A 869 3.31 -8.63 32.49
C PHE A 869 4.49 -9.33 31.82
N LYS A 870 5.68 -9.28 32.43
CA LYS A 870 6.89 -9.94 31.93
C LYS A 870 7.33 -11.01 32.90
N MET A 871 7.62 -12.19 32.38
CA MET A 871 8.19 -13.27 33.19
C MET A 871 9.64 -12.94 33.56
N LEU A 872 9.94 -12.92 34.86
CA LEU A 872 11.30 -12.70 35.35
C LEU A 872 12.10 -14.01 35.33
N ALA A 873 11.47 -15.10 35.79
CA ALA A 873 11.88 -16.50 35.64
C ALA A 873 10.68 -17.42 35.96
N ASN A 874 10.86 -18.75 35.99
CA ASN A 874 9.79 -19.63 36.50
C ASN A 874 9.42 -19.21 37.95
N ASP A 875 8.14 -19.25 38.31
CA ASP A 875 7.60 -18.85 39.63
C ASP A 875 7.75 -17.36 40.02
N ALA A 876 8.20 -16.50 39.09
CA ALA A 876 8.30 -15.05 39.32
C ALA A 876 7.96 -14.20 38.09
N GLY A 877 7.03 -13.25 38.26
CA GLY A 877 6.59 -12.30 37.25
C GLY A 877 6.83 -10.85 37.68
N ILE A 878 6.84 -9.95 36.72
CA ILE A 878 6.80 -8.51 36.97
C ILE A 878 5.65 -7.87 36.20
N SER A 879 5.07 -6.83 36.78
CA SER A 879 4.14 -5.94 36.10
C SER A 879 4.43 -4.49 36.44
N THR A 880 3.88 -3.57 35.65
CA THR A 880 4.02 -2.13 35.88
C THR A 880 2.67 -1.45 35.94
N ASP A 881 2.50 -0.55 36.90
CA ASP A 881 1.31 0.28 37.06
C ASP A 881 1.67 1.71 37.45
N THR A 882 0.78 2.68 37.22
CA THR A 882 1.04 4.10 37.51
C THR A 882 0.30 4.50 38.78
N THR A 883 1.04 5.03 39.77
CA THR A 883 0.48 5.61 41.01
C THR A 883 0.51 7.15 40.93
N LYS A 884 -0.10 7.84 41.91
CA LYS A 884 -0.05 9.32 41.96
C LYS A 884 1.38 9.86 42.06
N ARG A 885 2.33 9.02 42.47
CA ARG A 885 3.75 9.35 42.62
C ARG A 885 4.56 9.05 41.37
N GLY A 886 4.00 8.32 40.39
CA GLY A 886 4.68 7.91 39.15
C GLY A 886 4.61 6.41 38.89
N LEU A 887 5.46 5.91 37.99
CA LEU A 887 5.46 4.51 37.57
C LEU A 887 5.99 3.58 38.69
N ARG A 888 5.25 2.52 39.02
CA ARG A 888 5.61 1.50 40.01
C ARG A 888 5.92 0.17 39.32
N LEU A 889 6.95 -0.51 39.82
CA LEU A 889 7.26 -1.90 39.46
C LEU A 889 6.64 -2.83 40.50
N THR A 890 5.84 -3.80 40.08
CA THR A 890 5.36 -4.89 40.92
C THR A 890 6.11 -6.17 40.59
N VAL A 891 6.58 -6.89 41.61
CA VAL A 891 7.24 -8.20 41.49
C VAL A 891 6.38 -9.25 42.21
N ASP A 892 5.81 -10.16 41.44
CA ASP A 892 4.92 -11.23 41.90
C ASP A 892 5.70 -12.55 42.02
N ALA A 893 5.74 -13.14 43.22
CA ALA A 893 6.42 -14.40 43.49
C ALA A 893 5.94 -15.03 44.81
N HIS A 894 6.38 -16.25 45.12
CA HIS A 894 6.16 -16.84 46.44
C HIS A 894 7.23 -16.41 47.44
N GLY A 895 6.84 -16.23 48.69
CA GLY A 895 7.75 -15.97 49.79
C GLY A 895 7.78 -17.15 50.75
N VAL A 896 8.96 -17.72 50.96
CA VAL A 896 9.17 -18.86 51.85
C VAL A 896 10.08 -18.43 52.99
N ILE A 897 9.73 -18.74 54.24
CA ILE A 897 10.60 -18.53 55.40
C ILE A 897 11.37 -19.84 55.63
N PRO A 898 12.70 -19.89 55.41
CA PRO A 898 13.48 -21.08 55.71
C PRO A 898 13.45 -21.40 57.21
N PRO A 899 13.52 -22.69 57.62
CA PRO A 899 13.58 -23.06 59.03
C PRO A 899 14.70 -22.31 59.77
N GLY A 900 14.36 -21.64 60.86
CA GLY A 900 15.31 -20.88 61.68
C GLY A 900 15.60 -19.44 61.21
N GLN A 901 14.98 -18.96 60.14
CA GLN A 901 15.08 -17.57 59.69
C GLN A 901 13.86 -16.73 60.13
N SER A 902 14.06 -15.42 60.24
CA SER A 902 13.04 -14.44 60.64
C SER A 902 12.49 -13.62 59.47
N SER A 903 12.98 -13.86 58.24
CA SER A 903 12.61 -13.16 57.01
C SER A 903 12.37 -14.17 55.89
N ALA A 904 11.48 -13.81 54.95
CA ALA A 904 11.19 -14.63 53.78
C ALA A 904 12.28 -14.48 52.70
N LEU A 905 12.48 -15.53 51.92
CA LEU A 905 13.19 -15.50 50.63
C LEU A 905 12.17 -15.59 49.50
N MET A 906 12.51 -15.03 48.33
CA MET A 906 11.65 -15.06 47.15
C MET A 906 11.89 -16.35 46.36
N GLN A 907 10.84 -17.10 46.02
CA GLN A 907 10.97 -18.32 45.24
C GLN A 907 11.04 -17.97 43.74
N VAL A 908 12.14 -18.33 43.08
CA VAL A 908 12.38 -18.04 41.66
C VAL A 908 13.10 -19.22 41.02
N GLY A 909 12.55 -19.78 39.95
CA GLY A 909 13.18 -20.90 39.23
C GLY A 909 13.18 -22.21 40.02
N GLY A 910 12.27 -22.39 40.98
CA GLY A 910 12.32 -23.51 41.94
C GLY A 910 13.37 -23.37 43.05
N ALA A 911 14.07 -22.24 43.17
CA ALA A 911 15.03 -21.96 44.24
C ALA A 911 14.66 -20.68 45.04
N PRO A 912 14.88 -20.65 46.37
CA PRO A 912 14.74 -19.42 47.14
C PRO A 912 15.93 -18.49 46.88
N ILE A 913 15.65 -17.23 46.55
CA ILE A 913 16.63 -16.17 46.29
C ILE A 913 16.51 -15.04 47.32
N THR A 914 17.61 -14.32 47.49
CA THR A 914 17.77 -13.15 48.37
C THR A 914 17.42 -11.83 47.65
N PRO A 915 17.24 -10.72 48.40
CA PRO A 915 17.03 -9.39 47.81
C PRO A 915 18.14 -8.94 46.83
N ASN A 916 19.40 -9.28 47.11
CA ASN A 916 20.53 -9.00 46.23
C ASN A 916 20.42 -9.77 44.91
N GLU A 917 20.09 -11.06 44.98
CA GLU A 917 19.92 -11.90 43.80
C GLU A 917 18.71 -11.46 42.96
N LEU A 918 17.64 -10.98 43.58
CA LEU A 918 16.52 -10.37 42.87
C LEU A 918 16.97 -9.11 42.12
N LEU A 919 17.75 -8.23 42.76
CA LEU A 919 18.28 -7.03 42.12
C LEU A 919 19.19 -7.37 40.92
N ASP A 920 20.04 -8.39 41.06
CA ASP A 920 20.92 -8.84 39.98
C ASP A 920 20.13 -9.51 38.85
N LEU A 921 19.07 -10.25 39.16
CA LEU A 921 18.15 -10.82 38.18
C LEU A 921 17.42 -9.74 37.39
N LEU A 922 16.92 -8.69 38.06
CA LEU A 922 16.28 -7.54 37.41
C LEU A 922 17.27 -6.85 36.44
N LYS A 923 18.52 -6.63 36.87
CA LYS A 923 19.57 -6.07 35.99
C LYS A 923 19.89 -6.98 34.81
N ALA A 924 20.05 -8.28 35.03
CA ALA A 924 20.33 -9.26 33.98
C ALA A 924 19.20 -9.33 32.94
N LYS A 925 17.96 -9.02 33.34
CA LYS A 925 16.79 -8.92 32.47
C LYS A 925 16.58 -7.52 31.87
N ASN A 926 17.58 -6.64 31.97
CA ASN A 926 17.54 -5.26 31.48
C ASN A 926 16.39 -4.42 32.06
N ILE A 927 15.98 -4.69 33.31
CA ILE A 927 14.96 -3.90 34.01
C ILE A 927 15.65 -2.74 34.73
N ASP A 928 15.51 -1.54 34.17
CA ASP A 928 16.06 -0.32 34.73
C ASP A 928 15.17 0.23 35.86
N LEU A 929 15.61 0.02 37.10
CA LEU A 929 14.90 0.51 38.28
C LEU A 929 14.82 2.04 38.37
N SER A 930 15.65 2.79 37.63
CA SER A 930 15.62 4.25 37.66
C SER A 930 14.29 4.82 37.17
N LYS A 931 13.59 4.09 36.29
CA LYS A 931 12.29 4.45 35.70
C LYS A 931 11.12 4.42 36.68
N TYR A 932 11.26 3.69 37.78
CA TYR A 932 10.18 3.50 38.74
C TYR A 932 10.38 4.37 39.97
N VAL A 933 9.30 4.96 40.45
CA VAL A 933 9.32 5.79 41.66
C VAL A 933 9.26 4.95 42.93
N GLU A 934 8.70 3.75 42.84
CA GLU A 934 8.57 2.79 43.93
C GLU A 934 8.48 1.35 43.40
N VAL A 935 8.67 0.38 44.30
CA VAL A 935 8.53 -1.05 44.03
C VAL A 935 7.49 -1.66 44.96
N ARG A 936 6.72 -2.62 44.47
CA ARG A 936 5.83 -3.48 45.27
C ARG A 936 6.26 -4.93 45.14
N LEU A 937 6.35 -5.62 46.28
CA LEU A 937 6.64 -7.05 46.35
C LEU A 937 5.38 -7.81 46.80
N THR A 938 4.69 -8.40 45.85
CA THR A 938 3.51 -9.26 46.05
C THR A 938 3.95 -10.70 46.29
N MET A 939 4.48 -10.93 47.50
CA MET A 939 4.84 -12.27 47.98
C MET A 939 4.56 -12.41 49.48
N CYS A 940 4.27 -13.64 49.93
CA CYS A 940 4.04 -13.92 51.34
C CYS A 940 5.22 -13.48 52.21
N ASN A 941 4.92 -12.88 53.36
CA ASN A 941 5.91 -12.52 54.38
C ASN A 941 7.05 -11.58 53.90
N SER A 942 6.89 -10.85 52.79
CA SER A 942 7.93 -9.96 52.27
C SER A 942 8.33 -8.84 53.24
N ALA A 943 7.45 -8.45 54.16
CA ALA A 943 7.72 -7.48 55.23
C ALA A 943 7.87 -8.12 56.62
N THR A 944 7.87 -9.46 56.72
CA THR A 944 8.13 -10.19 57.97
C THR A 944 9.63 -10.15 58.27
N GLY A 945 10.01 -9.81 59.51
CA GLY A 945 11.42 -9.63 59.91
C GLY A 945 11.86 -8.18 60.15
N GLY A 946 10.94 -7.20 60.04
CA GLY A 946 11.23 -5.79 60.34
C GLY A 946 12.27 -5.18 59.39
N ALA A 947 13.30 -4.52 59.93
CA ALA A 947 14.40 -3.97 59.13
C ALA A 947 15.25 -5.03 58.41
N GLN A 948 15.11 -6.31 58.79
CA GLN A 948 15.74 -7.45 58.13
C GLN A 948 14.79 -8.19 57.17
N SER A 949 13.57 -7.67 56.96
CA SER A 949 12.63 -8.24 56.00
C SER A 949 13.15 -8.11 54.57
N PHE A 950 12.70 -9.01 53.70
CA PHE A 950 13.07 -9.00 52.29
C PHE A 950 12.80 -7.64 51.65
N ALA A 951 11.63 -7.05 51.88
CA ALA A 951 11.24 -5.75 51.35
C ALA A 951 12.11 -4.60 51.90
N ALA A 952 12.46 -4.62 53.19
CA ALA A 952 13.35 -3.61 53.79
C ALA A 952 14.76 -3.67 53.17
N GLN A 953 15.31 -4.87 53.04
CA GLN A 953 16.63 -5.08 52.46
C GLN A 953 16.63 -4.75 50.96
N PHE A 954 15.61 -5.16 50.22
CA PHE A 954 15.46 -4.84 48.80
C PHE A 954 15.32 -3.33 48.58
N SER A 955 14.57 -2.62 49.43
CA SER A 955 14.45 -1.16 49.39
C SER A 955 15.81 -0.47 49.50
N LYS A 956 16.63 -0.90 50.48
CA LYS A 956 17.98 -0.37 50.70
C LYS A 956 18.94 -0.64 49.53
N LEU A 957 18.83 -1.81 48.91
CA LEU A 957 19.67 -2.22 47.78
C LEU A 957 19.27 -1.50 46.48
N SER A 958 17.97 -1.41 46.21
CA SER A 958 17.43 -0.76 45.01
C SER A 958 17.44 0.77 45.12
N LYS A 959 17.52 1.33 46.34
CA LYS A 959 17.32 2.74 46.66
C LYS A 959 15.94 3.24 46.22
N LYS A 960 14.94 2.36 46.25
CA LYS A 960 13.55 2.67 45.88
C LYS A 960 12.63 2.33 47.04
N PRO A 961 11.70 3.23 47.41
CA PRO A 961 10.63 2.90 48.35
C PRO A 961 9.99 1.58 47.95
N THR A 962 9.82 0.66 48.90
CA THR A 962 9.34 -0.70 48.64
C THR A 962 8.16 -1.03 49.54
N GLU A 963 7.05 -1.42 48.94
CA GLU A 963 5.90 -1.99 49.64
C GLU A 963 6.06 -3.52 49.75
N GLY A 964 5.91 -4.06 50.95
CA GLY A 964 5.83 -5.50 51.20
C GLY A 964 4.70 -5.83 52.16
N PHE A 965 4.51 -7.10 52.49
CA PHE A 965 3.36 -7.58 53.27
C PHE A 965 3.80 -8.47 54.42
N LYS A 966 3.20 -8.26 55.60
CA LYS A 966 3.37 -9.14 56.77
C LYS A 966 2.32 -10.24 56.74
N GLY A 967 2.75 -11.49 56.94
CA GLY A 967 1.87 -12.66 56.95
C GLY A 967 1.68 -13.29 55.57
N ILE A 968 0.75 -14.24 55.51
CA ILE A 968 0.40 -14.96 54.27
C ILE A 968 -0.49 -14.05 53.44
N MET A 969 -0.11 -13.82 52.18
CA MET A 969 -0.96 -13.11 51.23
C MET A 969 -1.84 -14.13 50.52
N TYR A 970 -3.16 -13.94 50.56
CA TYR A 970 -4.10 -14.68 49.73
C TYR A 970 -4.39 -13.85 48.49
N THR A 971 -3.78 -14.22 47.37
CA THR A 971 -4.21 -13.78 46.03
C THR A 971 -5.21 -14.80 45.50
N SER A 972 -6.15 -14.40 44.63
CA SER A 972 -6.83 -15.41 43.80
C SER A 972 -5.74 -16.18 43.05
N SER A 973 -5.88 -17.51 43.02
CA SER A 973 -4.83 -18.53 42.87
C SER A 973 -4.15 -18.62 41.50
N GLU A 974 -3.78 -17.50 40.88
CA GLU A 974 -3.57 -17.41 39.44
C GLU A 974 -2.10 -17.40 38.99
N VAL A 975 -1.14 -16.83 39.72
CA VAL A 975 0.22 -16.65 39.14
C VAL A 975 1.06 -17.93 39.16
N GLU A 976 1.06 -18.66 40.29
CA GLU A 976 1.87 -19.87 40.47
C GLU A 976 1.30 -21.06 39.68
N ASN A 977 -0.02 -21.21 39.62
CA ASN A 977 -0.64 -22.28 38.85
C ASN A 977 -0.42 -22.13 37.33
N ILE A 978 -0.34 -20.90 36.81
CA ILE A 978 -0.03 -20.67 35.39
C ILE A 978 1.43 -21.01 35.09
N ALA A 979 2.38 -20.70 35.97
CA ALA A 979 3.81 -21.00 35.77
C ALA A 979 4.15 -22.48 36.00
N VAL A 980 3.62 -23.10 37.07
CA VAL A 980 3.88 -24.51 37.44
C VAL A 980 3.10 -25.48 36.52
N ALA A 981 1.87 -25.16 36.10
CA ALA A 981 1.08 -26.04 35.22
C ALA A 981 1.47 -25.97 33.74
N ARG A 982 2.19 -24.93 33.29
CA ARG A 982 2.59 -24.76 31.88
C ARG A 982 3.76 -25.62 31.43
N PHE A 983 4.57 -26.17 32.34
CA PHE A 983 5.89 -26.70 31.93
C PHE A 983 6.28 -28.09 32.43
N LYS A 984 5.37 -28.88 33.02
CA LYS A 984 5.74 -30.26 33.41
C LYS A 984 5.13 -31.42 32.64
N ASN A 985 3.88 -31.39 32.16
CA ASN A 985 3.35 -32.51 31.36
C ASN A 985 2.13 -32.07 30.53
N GLY A 986 2.25 -32.10 29.20
CA GLY A 986 1.17 -31.78 28.29
C GLY A 986 -0.04 -32.72 28.39
N GLY A 987 -1.24 -32.16 28.20
CA GLY A 987 -2.28 -32.87 27.45
C GLY A 987 -3.60 -33.21 28.14
N ALA A 988 -3.69 -33.34 29.48
CA ALA A 988 -4.96 -33.81 30.10
C ALA A 988 -5.38 -33.07 31.39
N LYS A 989 -4.47 -32.83 32.35
CA LYS A 989 -4.81 -32.14 33.62
C LYS A 989 -5.05 -30.62 33.48
N GLN A 990 -4.83 -30.09 32.28
CA GLN A 990 -4.94 -28.67 31.96
C GLN A 990 -6.40 -28.21 31.75
N GLN A 991 -7.30 -29.14 31.43
CA GLN A 991 -8.72 -28.86 31.16
C GLN A 991 -9.52 -28.75 32.48
N ASP A 992 -9.34 -29.71 33.39
CA ASP A 992 -10.05 -29.74 34.69
C ASP A 992 -9.66 -28.56 35.58
N LEU A 993 -8.38 -28.13 35.54
CA LEU A 993 -7.90 -27.00 36.33
C LEU A 993 -8.32 -25.64 35.77
N ILE A 994 -8.53 -25.51 34.45
CA ILE A 994 -8.96 -24.24 33.84
C ILE A 994 -10.45 -23.99 34.07
N ASN A 995 -11.26 -25.05 34.11
CA ASN A 995 -12.68 -24.96 34.49
C ASN A 995 -12.87 -24.51 35.95
N ASP A 996 -11.96 -24.90 36.86
CA ASP A 996 -12.04 -24.52 38.29
C ASP A 996 -11.32 -23.20 38.65
N THR A 997 -10.41 -22.68 37.81
CA THR A 997 -9.51 -21.56 38.23
C THR A 997 -9.55 -20.32 37.34
N VAL A 998 -10.10 -20.36 36.12
CA VAL A 998 -9.98 -19.23 35.16
C VAL A 998 -11.32 -18.60 34.77
N ILE A 999 -12.43 -19.34 34.84
CA ILE A 999 -13.70 -18.88 34.27
C ILE A 999 -14.45 -17.89 35.19
N ASP A 1000 -14.14 -17.77 36.50
CA ASP A 1000 -14.99 -16.95 37.40
C ASP A 1000 -14.28 -16.09 38.47
N THR A 1001 -13.01 -15.70 38.32
CA THR A 1001 -12.35 -14.84 39.33
C THR A 1001 -11.59 -13.66 38.74
N LYS A 1002 -12.01 -12.45 39.10
CA LYS A 1002 -11.20 -11.24 38.98
C LYS A 1002 -10.12 -11.25 40.07
N LYS A 1003 -8.88 -10.87 39.74
CA LYS A 1003 -7.85 -10.48 40.73
C LYS A 1003 -8.43 -9.43 41.67
N THR A 1004 -8.76 -9.83 42.90
CA THR A 1004 -9.26 -8.91 43.93
C THR A 1004 -8.44 -9.14 45.19
N ILE A 1005 -7.58 -8.18 45.53
CA ILE A 1005 -6.97 -8.14 46.87
C ILE A 1005 -8.07 -7.65 47.81
N THR A 1006 -8.59 -8.54 48.66
CA THR A 1006 -9.63 -8.19 49.63
C THR A 1006 -9.02 -7.32 50.72
N LYS A 1007 -9.01 -6.00 50.50
CA LYS A 1007 -8.50 -5.01 51.47
C LYS A 1007 -9.39 -4.93 52.72
N TYR A 1008 -10.69 -5.19 52.56
CA TYR A 1008 -11.71 -5.05 53.60
C TYR A 1008 -12.73 -6.20 53.55
N GLN A 1009 -13.18 -6.65 54.72
CA GLN A 1009 -14.23 -7.66 54.90
C GLN A 1009 -15.41 -7.06 55.68
N PRO A 1010 -16.67 -7.45 55.38
CA PRO A 1010 -17.81 -7.03 56.17
C PRO A 1010 -17.76 -7.68 57.57
N THR A 1011 -17.80 -6.88 58.62
CA THR A 1011 -17.77 -7.33 60.03
C THR A 1011 -18.99 -6.92 60.84
N GLY A 1012 -19.94 -6.23 60.22
CA GLY A 1012 -21.21 -5.88 60.83
C GLY A 1012 -22.14 -5.26 59.81
N MET A 1013 -23.32 -4.85 60.28
CA MET A 1013 -24.31 -4.14 59.49
C MET A 1013 -24.93 -3.08 60.40
N THR A 1014 -25.10 -1.85 59.92
CA THR A 1014 -25.80 -0.78 60.65
C THR A 1014 -27.30 -1.06 60.65
N ASP A 1015 -28.04 -0.45 61.59
CA ASP A 1015 -29.49 -0.64 61.76
C ASP A 1015 -30.32 -0.27 60.52
N ASP A 1016 -29.75 0.52 59.60
CA ASP A 1016 -30.34 0.88 58.31
C ASP A 1016 -29.90 -0.03 57.14
N GLY A 1017 -29.27 -1.17 57.44
CA GLY A 1017 -28.96 -2.22 56.46
C GLY A 1017 -27.71 -1.99 55.63
N ARG A 1018 -26.72 -1.21 56.11
CA ARG A 1018 -25.43 -1.03 55.41
C ARG A 1018 -24.32 -1.82 56.07
N PHE A 1019 -23.47 -2.46 55.28
CA PHE A 1019 -22.36 -3.26 55.81
C PHE A 1019 -21.26 -2.38 56.42
N ILE A 1020 -20.80 -2.74 57.61
CA ILE A 1020 -19.62 -2.19 58.27
C ILE A 1020 -18.43 -3.03 57.81
N TYR A 1021 -17.49 -2.41 57.10
CA TYR A 1021 -16.29 -3.09 56.60
C TYR A 1021 -15.10 -2.79 57.52
N THR A 1022 -14.32 -3.81 57.86
CA THR A 1022 -13.03 -3.67 58.54
C THR A 1022 -11.91 -4.29 57.69
N GLN A 1023 -10.66 -3.89 57.95
CA GLN A 1023 -9.51 -4.36 57.18
C GLN A 1023 -9.38 -5.89 57.29
N HIS A 1024 -9.13 -6.55 56.16
CA HIS A 1024 -8.94 -8.00 56.15
C HIS A 1024 -7.70 -8.34 57.01
N PRO A 1025 -7.75 -9.28 57.96
CA PRO A 1025 -6.65 -9.55 58.89
C PRO A 1025 -5.34 -9.96 58.19
N ASP A 1026 -5.45 -10.53 56.98
CA ASP A 1026 -4.31 -10.94 56.15
C ASP A 1026 -3.80 -9.83 55.20
N TYR A 1027 -4.48 -8.68 55.09
CA TYR A 1027 -4.02 -7.54 54.30
C TYR A 1027 -3.23 -6.56 55.18
N ASN A 1028 -1.94 -6.85 55.40
CA ASN A 1028 -1.05 -6.07 56.27
C ASN A 1028 0.16 -5.51 55.49
N PRO A 1029 -0.06 -4.50 54.62
CA PRO A 1029 1.03 -3.85 53.88
C PRO A 1029 1.93 -3.06 54.83
N VAL A 1030 3.23 -3.12 54.58
CA VAL A 1030 4.25 -2.33 55.24
C VAL A 1030 5.06 -1.64 54.16
N HIS A 1031 5.12 -0.32 54.24
CA HIS A 1031 5.92 0.48 53.33
C HIS A 1031 7.28 0.77 53.95
N PHE A 1032 8.33 0.60 53.17
CA PHE A 1032 9.69 0.97 53.54
C PHE A 1032 10.12 2.16 52.70
N ASP A 1033 10.75 3.15 53.33
CA ASP A 1033 11.42 4.23 52.60
C ASP A 1033 12.64 3.70 51.82
N ALA A 1034 13.27 4.54 51.00
CA ALA A 1034 14.45 4.14 50.20
C ALA A 1034 15.69 3.74 51.04
N LEU A 1035 15.66 3.95 52.36
CA LEU A 1035 16.70 3.51 53.31
C LEU A 1035 16.36 2.17 53.97
N GLY A 1036 15.21 1.58 53.64
CA GLY A 1036 14.72 0.33 54.21
C GLY A 1036 14.11 0.50 55.61
N GLN A 1037 13.78 1.72 56.02
CA GLN A 1037 13.11 1.97 57.30
C GLN A 1037 11.60 1.86 57.13
N PRO A 1038 10.91 1.14 58.05
CA PRO A 1038 9.46 1.05 58.00
C PRO A 1038 8.86 2.44 58.21
N MET A 1039 8.04 2.86 57.27
CA MET A 1039 7.30 4.11 57.39
C MET A 1039 6.10 3.90 58.33
N PRO A 1040 5.62 4.97 59.01
CA PRO A 1040 4.45 4.87 59.86
C PRO A 1040 3.27 4.29 59.08
N THR A 1041 2.69 3.19 59.56
CA THR A 1041 1.44 2.66 59.01
C THR A 1041 0.36 3.72 59.22
N LYS A 1042 -0.23 4.21 58.13
CA LYS A 1042 -1.34 5.17 58.18
C LYS A 1042 -2.43 4.60 59.11
N PRO A 1043 -2.95 5.36 60.09
CA PRO A 1043 -4.05 4.86 60.91
C PRO A 1043 -5.22 4.48 59.98
N PRO A 1044 -5.93 3.36 60.25
CA PRO A 1044 -7.10 3.01 59.47
C PRO A 1044 -8.06 4.21 59.47
N ARG A 1045 -8.66 4.52 58.31
CA ARG A 1045 -9.74 5.51 58.27
C ARG A 1045 -10.76 5.12 59.33
N LYS A 1046 -11.12 6.05 60.23
CA LYS A 1046 -12.23 5.83 61.15
C LYS A 1046 -13.45 5.41 60.32
N PRO A 1047 -14.26 4.44 60.78
CA PRO A 1047 -15.50 4.07 60.11
C PRO A 1047 -16.31 5.32 59.80
N TYR A 1048 -16.74 5.47 58.55
CA TYR A 1048 -17.60 6.56 58.15
C TYR A 1048 -18.95 6.42 58.86
N SER A 1049 -19.22 7.28 59.85
CA SER A 1049 -20.54 7.43 60.44
C SER A 1049 -21.20 8.66 59.80
N PRO A 1050 -22.27 8.51 59.01
CA PRO A 1050 -22.98 9.64 58.42
C PRO A 1050 -23.99 10.15 59.44
N GLU A 1051 -23.53 10.86 60.46
CA GLU A 1051 -24.41 11.88 61.02
C GLU A 1051 -24.42 13.05 60.03
N PRO A 1052 -25.61 13.52 59.57
CA PRO A 1052 -25.67 14.68 58.70
C PRO A 1052 -25.16 15.90 59.46
N VAL A 1053 -24.06 16.48 58.98
CA VAL A 1053 -23.60 17.80 59.40
C VAL A 1053 -24.72 18.79 59.06
N LYS A 1054 -25.46 19.24 60.09
CA LYS A 1054 -26.36 20.38 59.93
C LYS A 1054 -25.51 21.63 59.67
N PRO A 1055 -25.85 22.47 58.70
CA PRO A 1055 -25.11 23.71 58.47
C PRO A 1055 -25.41 24.65 59.64
N ASN A 1056 -24.43 24.88 60.50
CA ASN A 1056 -24.54 25.93 61.50
C ASN A 1056 -24.09 27.25 60.85
N GLU A 1057 -25.01 28.21 60.82
CA GLU A 1057 -24.72 29.60 60.57
C GLU A 1057 -23.77 30.16 61.64
N SER A 1058 -22.84 31.01 61.18
CA SER A 1058 -22.07 31.98 61.96
C SER A 1058 -20.88 31.53 62.83
N SER A 1059 -19.91 32.44 62.84
CA SER A 1059 -18.71 32.58 63.69
C SER A 1059 -17.48 31.74 63.29
N GLY A 1060 -16.43 32.49 62.92
CA GLY A 1060 -15.16 31.93 62.47
C GLY A 1060 -14.29 31.38 63.59
N SER A 1061 -13.44 30.43 63.22
CA SER A 1061 -12.07 30.27 63.72
C SER A 1061 -11.40 29.10 62.99
N GLN A 1062 -10.29 29.39 62.32
CA GLN A 1062 -9.19 28.52 61.87
C GLN A 1062 -9.47 27.01 61.71
N THR A 1063 -9.68 26.56 60.48
CA THR A 1063 -9.34 25.19 60.07
C THR A 1063 -7.91 25.18 59.55
N ALA A 1064 -7.06 24.32 60.12
CA ALA A 1064 -5.78 23.98 59.53
C ALA A 1064 -6.03 23.17 58.25
N ASP A 1065 -5.42 23.57 57.14
CA ASP A 1065 -5.47 22.85 55.87
C ASP A 1065 -4.99 21.41 56.06
N ILE A 1066 -5.84 20.44 55.68
CA ILE A 1066 -5.44 19.04 55.56
C ILE A 1066 -4.93 18.85 54.12
N ASP A 1067 -3.66 18.49 53.98
CA ASP A 1067 -3.05 18.13 52.70
C ASP A 1067 -3.54 16.74 52.25
N PHE A 1068 -4.17 16.69 51.08
CA PHE A 1068 -4.73 15.48 50.48
C PHE A 1068 -3.81 14.83 49.42
N SER A 1069 -2.59 15.33 49.24
CA SER A 1069 -1.62 14.80 48.26
C SER A 1069 -1.13 13.38 48.56
N GLU A 1070 -1.34 12.86 49.77
CA GLU A 1070 -0.88 11.53 50.22
C GLU A 1070 -1.98 10.43 50.27
N TYR A 1071 -3.08 10.59 49.54
CA TYR A 1071 -4.13 9.55 49.42
C TYR A 1071 -4.11 8.94 48.02
N ASP A 1072 -3.57 7.72 47.86
CA ASP A 1072 -3.59 7.00 46.57
C ASP A 1072 -5.00 6.46 46.20
N ASP A 1073 -5.90 6.28 47.16
CA ASP A 1073 -7.29 5.83 46.92
C ASP A 1073 -8.28 7.00 47.11
N LEU A 1074 -8.63 7.67 46.00
CA LEU A 1074 -9.88 8.41 45.85
C LEU A 1074 -10.68 7.79 44.70
N THR A 1075 -11.28 6.64 44.99
CA THR A 1075 -12.53 6.15 44.40
C THR A 1075 -13.47 5.80 45.53
#